data_AF-C8VA68-F1
#
_entry.id   AF-C8VA68-F1
#
_cell.length_a   1.000
_cell.length_b   1.000
_cell.length_c   1.000
_cell.angle_alpha   90.00
_cell.angle_beta   90.00
_cell.angle_gamma   90.00
#
_symmetry.space_group_name_H-M   'P 1'
#
loop_
_entity.id
_entity.type
_entity.pdbx_description
1 polymer ?
#
loop_
_entity_poly.entity_id
_entity_poly.type
_entity_poly.pdbx_seq_one_letter_code
_entity_poly.pdbx_strand_id
1 'polypeptide(L)'
;MVYPGRPSSGCQTCRTRRIKCDETRPHCNACVRSGRECPGYPHPLDIVLRPQKAFNRKNPAMVAQRSTTDNDIDTKADKSRSCGLRPLPCLPVTSGSTTFPQVPGGLYLPMEDTVTAFFFNSYIYTPRDPLIRPGSMEYLPQLYAAAPFDSHLRLSALAVAFFCVAAWTRQENLVWRAQQCFGMALARTRSALQGDIERDYDNILMTLMLLYLYEEFISIKENKPSPKHHLRGAVALINCCSPERRKLPLSDTLTNAIQGEIVYSAVDERCPLLQTPKSWPLSEGIPELASSRLMMIATPFVKLRERWMKFFARADTANIEETEAILSEARTFDDRFLGWTYSLPKHWYPMPAAFFPQSVRDAGAYEGRCDCYTDVWIAETWNNYRIFRLSVQNLIYRCLSLLPNRTDEIESTLRTTRALATDICASVPFYLGSQTGSMRITDSRVEYPAAEPKHSRQQAPLIGGWFIRPALDTLCSMENLPEDLVEWARGQSIASPTLILANSQRQPNSASTSADRRLGLTNKMVFSWFRSNQTPTTTTSPSSSVEPESPLQHLTPTSVEPTLTEAPLVKPTAGTDDLPKLWTPSTNKKLFFGGAVFFALSLLTTRRALVRRFKATIPPYYTSSVYHKPEVNGGMEAFEALHLATINVLSFSMMASGGVLWAMGVNSVEDIRAYVKKRMAAGDRELSQTDKEMEKEVEEWVMKYLGKRIENGKLKDLSEPKGST
;
A
#
# COMPACT_ATOMS: atom_id res chain seq x y z
N MET A 1 -6.62 -9.31 32.91
CA MET A 1 -7.44 -8.13 33.25
C MET A 1 -8.31 -8.53 34.44
N VAL A 2 -8.22 -7.85 35.59
CA VAL A 2 -9.11 -8.15 36.72
C VAL A 2 -10.49 -7.61 36.39
N TYR A 3 -11.51 -8.46 36.45
CA TYR A 3 -12.90 -8.06 36.20
C TYR A 3 -13.41 -7.30 37.43
N PRO A 4 -13.73 -5.99 37.35
CA PRO A 4 -14.56 -5.37 38.37
C PRO A 4 -15.95 -6.01 38.30
N GLY A 5 -16.57 -6.27 39.46
CA GLY A 5 -17.87 -6.93 39.53
C GLY A 5 -18.96 -6.19 38.74
N ARG A 6 -20.00 -6.95 38.33
CA ARG A 6 -21.14 -6.48 37.52
C ARG A 6 -21.63 -5.11 38.00
N PRO A 7 -21.62 -4.05 37.17
CA PRO A 7 -22.04 -2.71 37.58
C PRO A 7 -23.46 -2.70 38.14
N SER A 8 -23.69 -1.95 39.21
CA SER A 8 -25.00 -1.88 39.87
C SER A 8 -26.08 -1.31 38.96
N SER A 9 -27.22 -2.02 38.90
CA SER A 9 -28.38 -1.75 38.03
C SER A 9 -29.25 -0.57 38.48
N GLY A 10 -29.09 -0.08 39.72
CA GLY A 10 -29.84 1.05 40.25
C GLY A 10 -29.68 2.37 39.50
N CYS A 11 -30.63 3.28 39.68
CA CYS A 11 -30.63 4.59 39.03
C CYS A 11 -29.41 5.45 39.44
N GLN A 12 -29.03 6.41 38.58
CA GLN A 12 -27.82 7.22 38.77
C GLN A 12 -27.83 8.00 40.11
N THR A 13 -28.98 8.54 40.52
CA THR A 13 -29.13 9.25 41.81
C THR A 13 -28.83 8.33 43.01
N CYS A 14 -29.31 7.08 43.01
CA CYS A 14 -29.00 6.12 44.07
C CYS A 14 -27.55 5.63 44.03
N ARG A 15 -26.97 5.42 42.84
CA ARG A 15 -25.56 5.05 42.67
C ARG A 15 -24.61 6.13 43.18
N THR A 16 -24.85 7.40 42.86
CA THR A 16 -24.08 8.55 43.38
C THR A 16 -24.21 8.67 44.90
N ARG A 17 -25.40 8.45 45.46
CA ARG A 17 -25.65 8.43 46.91
C ARG A 17 -25.15 7.17 47.63
N ARG A 18 -24.68 6.15 46.90
CA ARG A 18 -24.28 4.82 47.41
C ARG A 18 -25.35 4.11 48.24
N ILE A 19 -26.63 4.35 47.95
CA ILE A 19 -27.77 3.70 48.61
C ILE A 19 -28.36 2.58 47.74
N LYS A 20 -29.01 1.59 48.38
CA LYS A 20 -29.72 0.52 47.66
C LYS A 20 -30.88 1.14 46.86
N CYS A 21 -30.91 0.87 45.56
CA CYS A 21 -32.03 1.21 44.69
C CYS A 21 -33.08 0.09 44.74
N ASP A 22 -34.36 0.44 44.66
CA ASP A 22 -35.49 -0.51 44.61
C ASP A 22 -35.87 -0.92 43.17
N GLU A 23 -35.20 -0.34 42.16
CA GLU A 23 -35.26 -0.70 40.73
C GLU A 23 -36.65 -0.63 40.05
N THR A 24 -37.64 -0.07 40.74
CA THR A 24 -38.97 0.23 40.20
C THR A 24 -38.93 1.27 39.09
N ARG A 25 -39.76 1.07 38.05
CA ARG A 25 -39.82 1.91 36.83
C ARG A 25 -41.17 2.65 36.79
N PRO A 26 -41.23 3.88 36.25
CA PRO A 26 -40.13 4.64 35.63
C PRO A 26 -39.14 5.29 36.62
N HIS A 27 -39.57 5.58 37.85
CA HIS A 27 -38.75 6.24 38.88
C HIS A 27 -38.68 5.39 40.15
N CYS A 28 -37.52 5.37 40.82
CA CYS A 28 -37.34 4.56 42.03
C CYS A 28 -37.93 5.22 43.28
N ASN A 29 -38.56 4.43 44.16
CA ASN A 29 -39.19 4.93 45.38
C ASN A 29 -38.18 5.60 46.33
N ALA A 30 -36.92 5.15 46.34
CA ALA A 30 -35.85 5.76 47.14
C ALA A 30 -35.53 7.21 46.71
N CYS A 31 -35.77 7.59 45.45
CA CYS A 31 -35.65 8.97 44.98
C CYS A 31 -36.93 9.76 45.27
N VAL A 32 -38.09 9.23 44.88
CA VAL A 32 -39.43 9.84 45.08
C VAL A 32 -39.66 10.20 46.55
N ARG A 33 -39.46 9.26 47.48
CA ARG A 33 -39.59 9.50 48.93
C ARG A 33 -38.58 10.50 49.50
N SER A 34 -37.53 10.84 48.76
CA SER A 34 -36.53 11.84 49.17
C SER A 34 -36.72 13.20 48.48
N GLY A 35 -37.84 13.41 47.78
CA GLY A 35 -38.13 14.66 47.06
C GLY A 35 -37.16 14.95 45.92
N ARG A 36 -36.59 13.91 45.30
CA ARG A 36 -35.55 14.04 44.27
C ARG A 36 -35.98 13.40 42.96
N GLU A 37 -35.71 14.10 41.87
CA GLU A 37 -35.87 13.59 40.52
C GLU A 37 -35.02 12.33 40.29
N CYS A 38 -35.63 11.34 39.63
CA CYS A 38 -34.99 10.07 39.30
C CYS A 38 -34.82 10.00 37.77
N PRO A 39 -33.59 10.13 37.24
CA PRO A 39 -33.32 10.22 35.79
C PRO A 39 -33.42 8.86 35.07
N GLY A 40 -34.39 8.04 35.45
CA GLY A 40 -34.57 6.67 34.97
C GLY A 40 -33.39 5.74 35.29
N TYR A 41 -33.18 4.79 34.39
CA TYR A 41 -32.13 3.76 34.45
C TYR A 41 -31.34 3.79 33.13
N PRO A 42 -30.02 3.55 33.14
CA PRO A 42 -29.22 3.51 31.93
C PRO A 42 -29.79 2.54 30.89
N HIS A 43 -29.70 2.88 29.61
CA HIS A 43 -30.05 1.93 28.55
C HIS A 43 -29.03 0.77 28.56
N PRO A 44 -29.40 -0.48 28.23
CA PRO A 44 -28.47 -1.62 28.33
C PRO A 44 -27.18 -1.49 27.52
N LEU A 45 -27.14 -0.57 26.55
CA LEU A 45 -25.99 -0.30 25.68
C LEU A 45 -25.03 0.77 26.24
N ASP A 46 -25.50 1.67 27.11
CA ASP A 46 -24.72 2.83 27.60
C ASP A 46 -23.58 2.45 28.57
N ILE A 47 -23.54 1.19 29.00
CA ILE A 47 -22.59 0.67 30.00
C ILE A 47 -21.20 0.42 29.38
N VAL A 48 -21.10 0.32 28.04
CA VAL A 48 -19.86 -0.02 27.33
C VAL A 48 -19.44 1.11 26.39
N LEU A 49 -18.73 2.11 26.93
CA LEU A 49 -17.63 2.84 26.25
C LEU A 49 -17.00 3.86 27.21
N ARG A 50 -15.72 3.68 27.56
CA ARG A 50 -14.87 4.72 28.16
C ARG A 50 -13.53 4.76 27.40
N PRO A 51 -13.11 5.91 26.84
CA PRO A 51 -11.87 5.99 26.09
C PRO A 51 -10.64 5.87 27.00
N GLN A 52 -9.68 5.03 26.62
CA GLN A 52 -8.53 4.67 27.45
C GLN A 52 -7.41 5.72 27.40
N LYS A 53 -7.58 6.85 28.11
CA LYS A 53 -6.57 7.91 28.28
C LYS A 53 -6.42 8.38 29.75
N ALA A 54 -6.32 7.44 30.71
CA ALA A 54 -6.28 7.80 32.14
C ALA A 54 -5.49 6.84 33.08
N PHE A 55 -4.45 6.15 32.61
CA PHE A 55 -3.55 5.37 33.48
C PHE A 55 -2.08 5.51 33.09
N ASN A 56 -1.49 6.66 33.44
CA ASN A 56 -0.04 6.85 33.39
C ASN A 56 0.43 7.88 34.45
N ARG A 57 0.37 7.49 35.73
CA ARG A 57 1.10 8.12 36.85
C ARG A 57 1.63 7.00 37.75
N LYS A 58 2.88 7.12 38.20
CA LYS A 58 3.61 6.09 38.97
C LYS A 58 3.50 6.33 40.48
N ASN A 59 3.31 5.24 41.24
CA ASN A 59 3.90 4.95 42.56
C ASN A 59 3.60 5.89 43.76
N PRO A 60 3.97 5.52 45.02
CA PRO A 60 4.12 4.19 45.64
C PRO A 60 3.35 4.04 46.99
N ALA A 61 3.38 2.85 47.60
CA ALA A 61 3.59 2.55 49.05
C ALA A 61 2.73 1.37 49.59
N MET A 62 3.26 0.69 50.63
CA MET A 62 2.67 -0.40 51.47
C MET A 62 2.22 -1.66 50.70
N VAL A 63 2.79 -2.86 50.87
CA VAL A 63 3.42 -3.59 52.00
C VAL A 63 2.44 -4.03 53.10
N ALA A 64 1.93 -5.27 52.99
CA ALA A 64 2.09 -6.34 53.99
C ALA A 64 1.45 -7.68 53.51
N GLN A 65 2.18 -8.79 53.73
CA GLN A 65 1.76 -10.15 54.20
C GLN A 65 0.36 -10.74 53.82
N ARG A 66 0.18 -12.06 53.64
CA ARG A 66 0.93 -13.22 54.17
C ARG A 66 0.71 -14.50 53.34
N SER A 67 1.68 -15.42 53.44
CA SER A 67 1.61 -16.87 53.16
C SER A 67 0.58 -17.60 54.05
N THR A 68 0.20 -18.88 53.89
CA THR A 68 0.66 -20.03 53.06
C THR A 68 -0.48 -20.52 52.12
N THR A 69 -0.72 -21.76 51.65
CA THR A 69 -0.23 -23.15 51.90
C THR A 69 -0.49 -24.05 50.66
N ASP A 70 0.02 -25.29 50.68
CA ASP A 70 -0.03 -26.29 49.59
C ASP A 70 -1.23 -27.28 49.64
N ASN A 71 -1.54 -27.82 48.44
CA ASN A 71 -1.97 -29.18 48.07
C ASN A 71 -3.29 -29.89 48.54
N ASP A 72 -3.86 -30.56 47.52
CA ASP A 72 -4.36 -31.95 47.47
C ASP A 72 -5.86 -32.38 47.51
N ILE A 73 -6.18 -33.17 46.47
CA ILE A 73 -7.01 -34.41 46.40
C ILE A 73 -8.56 -34.33 46.56
N ASP A 74 -9.21 -34.26 45.39
CA ASP A 74 -10.18 -35.23 44.81
C ASP A 74 -11.58 -35.53 45.43
N THR A 75 -12.42 -36.15 44.59
CA THR A 75 -13.66 -36.91 44.84
C THR A 75 -15.01 -36.20 45.09
N LYS A 76 -15.80 -36.15 44.02
CA LYS A 76 -17.22 -36.57 43.87
C LYS A 76 -18.27 -36.24 44.97
N ALA A 77 -19.37 -35.64 44.47
CA ALA A 77 -20.80 -35.82 44.81
C ALA A 77 -21.18 -36.89 45.88
N ASP A 78 -22.24 -36.69 46.68
CA ASP A 78 -23.62 -36.60 46.16
C ASP A 78 -24.67 -36.16 47.22
N LYS A 79 -25.84 -35.66 46.76
CA LYS A 79 -27.18 -35.66 47.44
C LYS A 79 -27.34 -34.96 48.82
N SER A 80 -28.52 -34.47 49.24
CA SER A 80 -29.92 -34.63 48.77
C SER A 80 -30.86 -33.52 49.31
N ARG A 81 -32.15 -33.62 48.91
CA ARG A 81 -33.40 -33.06 49.49
C ARG A 81 -33.99 -31.82 48.80
N SER A 82 -35.31 -31.72 48.54
CA SER A 82 -36.36 -32.69 48.09
C SER A 82 -37.72 -31.95 48.06
N CYS A 83 -38.72 -32.55 47.39
CA CYS A 83 -40.13 -32.13 47.33
C CYS A 83 -40.43 -30.84 46.53
N GLY A 84 -41.40 -30.79 45.61
CA GLY A 84 -42.13 -31.89 44.94
C GLY A 84 -43.65 -31.66 44.84
N LEU A 85 -44.15 -31.49 43.62
CA LEU A 85 -45.56 -31.60 43.25
C LEU A 85 -45.68 -32.43 41.96
N ARG A 86 -46.79 -33.17 41.80
CA ARG A 86 -47.03 -34.07 40.64
C ARG A 86 -47.65 -33.31 39.45
N PRO A 87 -47.39 -33.77 38.21
CA PRO A 87 -48.04 -33.23 37.02
C PRO A 87 -49.45 -33.81 36.79
N LEU A 88 -50.25 -33.09 36.00
CA LEU A 88 -51.42 -33.61 35.27
C LEU A 88 -51.23 -33.33 33.76
N PRO A 89 -51.83 -34.14 32.86
CA PRO A 89 -51.39 -34.23 31.47
C PRO A 89 -52.14 -33.30 30.51
N CYS A 90 -51.42 -32.81 29.48
CA CYS A 90 -51.99 -32.25 28.26
C CYS A 90 -51.28 -32.83 27.01
N LEU A 91 -51.99 -32.77 25.88
CA LEU A 91 -51.72 -33.49 24.62
C LEU A 91 -50.43 -33.04 23.89
N PRO A 92 -49.86 -33.89 23.01
CA PRO A 92 -48.63 -33.57 22.30
C PRO A 92 -48.82 -32.44 21.27
N VAL A 93 -48.00 -31.39 21.38
CA VAL A 93 -47.88 -30.33 20.36
C VAL A 93 -46.46 -30.37 19.77
N THR A 94 -46.40 -30.59 18.47
CA THR A 94 -45.17 -30.74 17.68
C THR A 94 -44.32 -29.47 17.75
N SER A 95 -43.34 -29.44 18.66
CA SER A 95 -42.43 -28.31 18.84
C SER A 95 -41.17 -28.52 17.99
N GLY A 96 -41.00 -27.69 16.96
CA GLY A 96 -39.85 -27.77 16.06
C GLY A 96 -38.52 -27.43 16.73
N SER A 97 -37.42 -27.90 16.15
CA SER A 97 -36.05 -27.65 16.63
C SER A 97 -35.67 -26.17 16.51
N THR A 98 -35.98 -25.38 17.54
CA THR A 98 -35.48 -24.01 17.70
C THR A 98 -34.04 -24.03 18.16
N THR A 99 -33.12 -24.24 17.21
CA THR A 99 -31.69 -23.98 17.40
C THR A 99 -31.47 -22.51 17.75
N PHE A 100 -31.28 -22.23 19.04
CA PHE A 100 -30.81 -20.91 19.49
C PHE A 100 -29.50 -20.58 18.77
N PRO A 101 -29.41 -19.47 18.03
CA PRO A 101 -28.19 -19.11 17.31
C PRO A 101 -27.08 -18.85 18.33
N GLN A 102 -25.98 -19.60 18.23
CA GLN A 102 -24.81 -19.37 19.07
C GLN A 102 -24.22 -17.99 18.76
N VAL A 103 -24.36 -17.06 19.70
CA VAL A 103 -23.71 -15.74 19.62
C VAL A 103 -22.20 -15.97 19.65
N PRO A 104 -21.42 -15.52 18.64
CA PRO A 104 -19.99 -15.72 18.62
C PRO A 104 -19.30 -15.12 19.85
N GLY A 105 -18.32 -15.83 20.42
CA GLY A 105 -17.61 -15.44 21.65
C GLY A 105 -16.76 -14.17 21.56
N GLY A 106 -16.77 -13.49 20.42
CA GLY A 106 -16.12 -12.20 20.19
C GLY A 106 -16.39 -11.71 18.76
N LEU A 107 -16.29 -10.39 18.56
CA LEU A 107 -16.32 -9.78 17.23
C LEU A 107 -14.94 -9.97 16.57
N TYR A 108 -14.81 -11.02 15.75
CA TYR A 108 -13.70 -11.15 14.80
C TYR A 108 -14.10 -10.51 13.46
N LEU A 109 -13.13 -9.87 12.80
CA LEU A 109 -13.27 -9.54 11.38
C LEU A 109 -13.36 -10.85 10.58
N PRO A 110 -14.15 -10.90 9.49
CA PRO A 110 -14.11 -12.02 8.55
C PRO A 110 -12.67 -12.34 8.15
N MET A 111 -12.36 -13.63 8.03
CA MET A 111 -11.01 -14.07 7.67
C MET A 111 -10.69 -13.61 6.25
N GLU A 112 -11.71 -13.57 5.39
CA GLU A 112 -11.74 -13.12 4.01
C GLU A 112 -11.31 -11.65 3.90
N ASP A 113 -11.86 -10.76 4.73
CA ASP A 113 -11.50 -9.34 4.79
C ASP A 113 -10.07 -9.17 5.34
N THR A 114 -9.72 -9.94 6.37
CA THR A 114 -8.37 -9.89 7.00
C THR A 114 -7.29 -10.33 6.00
N VAL A 115 -7.56 -11.39 5.25
CA VAL A 115 -6.65 -11.99 4.26
C VAL A 115 -6.51 -11.12 3.02
N THR A 116 -7.59 -10.54 2.50
CA THR A 116 -7.54 -9.61 1.36
C THR A 116 -6.90 -8.27 1.74
N ALA A 117 -7.18 -7.73 2.92
CA ALA A 117 -6.48 -6.55 3.44
C ALA A 117 -4.97 -6.80 3.59
N PHE A 118 -4.55 -7.98 4.09
CA PHE A 118 -3.13 -8.32 4.13
C PHE A 118 -2.52 -8.44 2.73
N PHE A 119 -3.20 -9.13 1.80
CA PHE A 119 -2.73 -9.30 0.43
C PHE A 119 -2.54 -7.95 -0.28
N PHE A 120 -3.55 -7.07 -0.27
CA PHE A 120 -3.46 -5.76 -0.91
C PHE A 120 -2.38 -4.86 -0.29
N ASN A 121 -2.27 -4.79 1.03
CA ASN A 121 -1.27 -3.92 1.68
C ASN A 121 0.16 -4.46 1.62
N SER A 122 0.35 -5.77 1.37
CA SER A 122 1.68 -6.39 1.34
C SER A 122 2.20 -6.61 -0.07
N TYR A 123 1.39 -7.17 -0.97
CA TYR A 123 1.84 -7.65 -2.29
C TYR A 123 1.58 -6.69 -3.46
N ILE A 124 0.67 -5.71 -3.30
CA ILE A 124 0.41 -4.71 -4.34
C ILE A 124 1.21 -3.45 -4.01
N TYR A 125 2.16 -3.10 -4.88
CA TYR A 125 3.13 -2.03 -4.64
C TYR A 125 3.21 -1.12 -5.87
N THR A 126 2.54 0.03 -5.84
CA THR A 126 2.58 1.01 -6.95
C THR A 126 4.02 1.48 -7.24
N PRO A 127 4.47 1.47 -8.52
CA PRO A 127 5.77 2.02 -8.91
C PRO A 127 5.91 3.50 -8.53
N ARG A 128 7.11 3.90 -8.11
CA ARG A 128 7.41 5.30 -7.74
C ARG A 128 8.03 6.13 -8.85
N ASP A 129 8.72 5.48 -9.77
CA ASP A 129 9.40 6.16 -10.87
C ASP A 129 8.41 6.37 -12.03
N PRO A 130 8.26 7.62 -12.53
CA PRO A 130 7.28 7.93 -13.56
C PRO A 130 7.61 7.36 -14.94
N LEU A 131 8.77 6.73 -15.14
CA LEU A 131 9.15 6.01 -16.35
C LEU A 131 8.70 4.54 -16.32
N ILE A 132 7.98 4.11 -15.28
CA ILE A 132 7.46 2.75 -15.13
C ILE A 132 5.95 2.75 -15.40
N ARG A 133 5.53 1.93 -16.36
CA ARG A 133 4.10 1.71 -16.64
C ARG A 133 3.43 1.01 -15.43
N PRO A 134 2.34 1.56 -14.86
CA PRO A 134 1.57 0.92 -13.79
C PRO A 134 1.10 -0.49 -14.15
N GLY A 135 1.06 -1.37 -13.15
CA GLY A 135 0.67 -2.77 -13.30
C GLY A 135 -0.83 -2.99 -13.19
N SER A 136 -1.35 -4.05 -13.82
CA SER A 136 -2.77 -4.42 -13.76
C SER A 136 -3.27 -4.63 -12.32
N MET A 137 -2.44 -5.20 -11.45
CA MET A 137 -2.79 -5.47 -10.04
C MET A 137 -3.10 -4.20 -9.23
N GLU A 138 -2.66 -3.02 -9.65
CA GLU A 138 -2.96 -1.76 -8.94
C GLU A 138 -4.45 -1.37 -9.02
N TYR A 139 -5.16 -1.83 -10.05
CA TYR A 139 -6.60 -1.65 -10.19
C TYR A 139 -7.41 -2.64 -9.34
N LEU A 140 -6.80 -3.75 -8.91
CA LEU A 140 -7.50 -4.85 -8.24
C LEU A 140 -8.24 -4.43 -6.96
N PRO A 141 -7.69 -3.59 -6.04
CA PRO A 141 -8.43 -3.18 -4.85
C PRO A 141 -9.72 -2.40 -5.19
N GLN A 142 -9.71 -1.60 -6.25
CA GLN A 142 -10.87 -0.83 -6.71
C GLN A 142 -11.92 -1.75 -7.34
N LEU A 143 -11.49 -2.64 -8.23
CA LEU A 143 -12.38 -3.62 -8.88
C LEU A 143 -12.96 -4.60 -7.86
N TYR A 144 -12.17 -5.08 -6.90
CA TYR A 144 -12.63 -5.93 -5.80
C TYR A 144 -13.68 -5.22 -4.94
N ALA A 145 -13.45 -3.96 -4.57
CA ALA A 145 -14.40 -3.17 -3.80
C ALA A 145 -15.73 -2.97 -4.54
N ALA A 146 -15.69 -2.66 -5.83
CA ALA A 146 -16.88 -2.47 -6.67
C ALA A 146 -17.61 -3.78 -7.03
N ALA A 147 -16.91 -4.91 -7.12
CA ALA A 147 -17.49 -6.18 -7.52
C ALA A 147 -18.46 -6.77 -6.47
N PRO A 148 -19.52 -7.49 -6.89
CA PRO A 148 -20.42 -8.17 -5.96
C PRO A 148 -19.72 -9.21 -5.07
N PHE A 149 -20.33 -9.49 -3.91
CA PHE A 149 -20.05 -10.70 -3.14
C PHE A 149 -20.30 -11.95 -4.00
N ASP A 150 -19.51 -13.01 -3.79
CA ASP A 150 -19.49 -14.24 -4.59
C ASP A 150 -19.30 -14.06 -6.11
N SER A 151 -18.82 -12.90 -6.57
CA SER A 151 -18.35 -12.72 -7.95
C SER A 151 -17.07 -13.54 -8.20
N HIS A 152 -16.85 -13.95 -9.45
CA HIS A 152 -15.62 -14.63 -9.87
C HIS A 152 -14.36 -13.79 -9.59
N LEU A 153 -14.46 -12.46 -9.71
CA LEU A 153 -13.36 -11.56 -9.37
C LEU A 153 -13.04 -11.59 -7.87
N ARG A 154 -14.04 -11.46 -6.98
CA ARG A 154 -13.78 -11.55 -5.53
C ARG A 154 -13.27 -12.93 -5.13
N LEU A 155 -13.82 -14.01 -5.70
CA LEU A 155 -13.42 -15.38 -5.35
C LEU A 155 -12.00 -15.73 -5.86
N SER A 156 -11.60 -15.26 -7.05
CA SER A 156 -10.24 -15.46 -7.56
C SER A 156 -9.22 -14.61 -6.77
N ALA A 157 -9.55 -13.36 -6.43
CA ALA A 157 -8.73 -12.54 -5.54
C ALA A 157 -8.58 -13.16 -4.13
N LEU A 158 -9.66 -13.73 -3.58
CA LEU A 158 -9.61 -14.49 -2.32
C LEU A 158 -8.74 -15.75 -2.43
N ALA A 159 -8.80 -16.48 -3.55
CA ALA A 159 -7.94 -17.65 -3.77
C ALA A 159 -6.45 -17.29 -3.73
N VAL A 160 -6.06 -16.24 -4.47
CA VAL A 160 -4.70 -15.69 -4.46
C VAL A 160 -4.30 -15.21 -3.05
N ALA A 161 -5.17 -14.43 -2.40
CA ALA A 161 -4.90 -13.86 -1.07
C ALA A 161 -4.74 -14.94 0.02
N PHE A 162 -5.63 -15.95 0.05
CA PHE A 162 -5.53 -17.08 0.99
C PHE A 162 -4.23 -17.87 0.78
N PHE A 163 -3.80 -18.07 -0.48
CA PHE A 163 -2.51 -18.70 -0.76
C PHE A 163 -1.33 -17.86 -0.26
N CYS A 164 -1.33 -16.54 -0.52
CA CYS A 164 -0.30 -15.62 -0.01
C CYS A 164 -0.18 -15.66 1.53
N VAL A 165 -1.30 -15.60 2.25
CA VAL A 165 -1.30 -15.68 3.72
C VAL A 165 -0.88 -17.08 4.18
N ALA A 166 -1.26 -18.15 3.49
CA ALA A 166 -0.79 -19.50 3.78
C ALA A 166 0.75 -19.61 3.65
N ALA A 167 1.32 -19.00 2.60
CA ALA A 167 2.77 -18.98 2.37
C ALA A 167 3.53 -18.23 3.46
N TRP A 168 2.99 -17.09 3.94
CA TRP A 168 3.62 -16.31 5.01
C TRP A 168 3.48 -16.94 6.39
N THR A 169 2.27 -17.41 6.74
CA THR A 169 1.95 -17.98 8.07
C THR A 169 2.29 -19.46 8.22
N ARG A 170 2.61 -20.15 7.11
CA ARG A 170 2.79 -21.61 6.99
C ARG A 170 1.58 -22.44 7.44
N GLN A 171 0.38 -21.89 7.32
CA GLN A 171 -0.87 -22.55 7.70
C GLN A 171 -1.51 -23.29 6.52
N GLU A 172 -1.36 -24.62 6.46
CA GLU A 172 -1.90 -25.44 5.37
C GLU A 172 -3.43 -25.37 5.22
N ASN A 173 -4.16 -25.16 6.32
CA ASN A 173 -5.62 -24.96 6.31
C ASN A 173 -6.05 -23.73 5.48
N LEU A 174 -5.18 -22.74 5.30
CA LEU A 174 -5.46 -21.59 4.44
C LEU A 174 -5.25 -21.94 2.94
N VAL A 175 -4.36 -22.89 2.60
CA VAL A 175 -4.25 -23.42 1.24
C VAL A 175 -5.53 -24.14 0.83
N TRP A 176 -6.16 -24.88 1.75
CA TRP A 176 -7.45 -25.53 1.47
C TRP A 176 -8.57 -24.51 1.21
N ARG A 177 -8.65 -23.43 1.99
CA ARG A 177 -9.56 -22.30 1.70
C ARG A 177 -9.25 -21.65 0.35
N ALA A 178 -7.98 -21.45 0.02
CA ALA A 178 -7.54 -20.94 -1.28
C ALA A 178 -8.06 -21.81 -2.44
N GLN A 179 -7.95 -23.14 -2.31
CA GLN A 179 -8.45 -24.12 -3.26
C GLN A 179 -9.99 -24.13 -3.38
N GLN A 180 -10.72 -23.93 -2.28
CA GLN A 180 -12.18 -23.75 -2.31
C GLN A 180 -12.56 -22.48 -3.09
N CYS A 181 -11.96 -21.34 -2.75
CA CYS A 181 -12.19 -20.07 -3.43
C CYS A 181 -11.87 -20.17 -4.93
N PHE A 182 -10.78 -20.85 -5.31
CA PHE A 182 -10.43 -21.15 -6.70
C PHE A 182 -11.52 -21.99 -7.39
N GLY A 183 -11.97 -23.09 -6.79
CA GLY A 183 -13.05 -23.93 -7.35
C GLY A 183 -14.37 -23.18 -7.53
N MET A 184 -14.73 -22.32 -6.58
CA MET A 184 -15.91 -21.44 -6.68
C MET A 184 -15.73 -20.36 -7.75
N ALA A 185 -14.52 -19.77 -7.86
CA ALA A 185 -14.19 -18.80 -8.90
C ALA A 185 -14.31 -19.41 -10.30
N LEU A 186 -13.84 -20.65 -10.53
CA LEU A 186 -14.02 -21.37 -11.80
C LEU A 186 -15.50 -21.50 -12.18
N ALA A 187 -16.35 -21.92 -11.22
CA ALA A 187 -17.78 -22.06 -11.45
C ALA A 187 -18.45 -20.72 -11.81
N ARG A 188 -18.13 -19.65 -11.09
CA ARG A 188 -18.64 -18.28 -11.37
C ARG A 188 -18.09 -17.71 -12.67
N THR A 189 -16.82 -17.96 -13.02
CA THR A 189 -16.21 -17.52 -14.28
C THR A 189 -16.90 -18.19 -15.46
N ARG A 190 -17.21 -19.49 -15.35
CA ARG A 190 -17.99 -20.22 -16.36
C ARG A 190 -19.38 -19.60 -16.57
N SER A 191 -20.07 -19.17 -15.50
CA SER A 191 -21.35 -18.46 -15.62
C SER A 191 -21.21 -17.08 -16.27
N ALA A 192 -20.16 -16.31 -15.94
CA ALA A 192 -19.89 -15.00 -16.56
C ALA A 192 -19.62 -15.13 -18.07
N LEU A 193 -18.83 -16.14 -18.47
CA LEU A 193 -18.56 -16.49 -19.87
C LEU A 193 -19.79 -17.03 -20.63
N GLN A 194 -20.92 -17.27 -19.96
CA GLN A 194 -22.22 -17.61 -20.56
C GLN A 194 -23.19 -16.41 -20.61
N GLY A 195 -22.79 -15.26 -20.07
CA GLY A 195 -23.56 -14.02 -20.08
C GLY A 195 -23.04 -12.98 -21.07
N ASP A 196 -23.21 -11.70 -20.72
CA ASP A 196 -22.74 -10.56 -21.50
C ASP A 196 -21.23 -10.32 -21.27
N ILE A 197 -20.42 -10.94 -22.13
CA ILE A 197 -18.95 -10.89 -22.07
C ILE A 197 -18.41 -9.48 -22.33
N GLU A 198 -19.01 -8.70 -23.25
CA GLU A 198 -18.52 -7.35 -23.58
C GLU A 198 -18.76 -6.35 -22.43
N ARG A 199 -19.84 -6.54 -21.65
CA ARG A 199 -20.13 -5.72 -20.47
C ARG A 199 -19.18 -5.98 -19.30
N ASP A 200 -18.89 -7.25 -19.01
CA ASP A 200 -18.09 -7.66 -17.83
C ASP A 200 -16.62 -7.98 -18.17
N TYR A 201 -16.20 -7.69 -19.40
CA TYR A 201 -14.89 -8.00 -20.01
C TYR A 201 -13.70 -7.83 -19.05
N ASP A 202 -13.54 -6.65 -18.45
CA ASP A 202 -12.40 -6.33 -17.60
C ASP A 202 -12.37 -7.13 -16.29
N ASN A 203 -13.54 -7.43 -15.71
CA ASN A 203 -13.63 -8.27 -14.51
C ASN A 203 -13.30 -9.72 -14.83
N ILE A 204 -13.77 -10.25 -15.97
CA ILE A 204 -13.42 -11.58 -16.46
C ILE A 204 -11.93 -11.65 -16.78
N LEU A 205 -11.36 -10.64 -17.45
CA LEU A 205 -9.95 -10.61 -17.83
C LEU A 205 -9.02 -10.50 -16.61
N MET A 206 -9.36 -9.67 -15.62
CA MET A 206 -8.68 -9.63 -14.32
C MET A 206 -8.82 -10.95 -13.56
N THR A 207 -9.99 -11.59 -13.60
CA THR A 207 -10.22 -12.92 -13.01
C THR A 207 -9.30 -13.96 -13.63
N LEU A 208 -9.15 -13.98 -14.96
CA LEU A 208 -8.27 -14.91 -15.65
C LEU A 208 -6.79 -14.67 -15.30
N MET A 209 -6.36 -13.42 -15.10
CA MET A 209 -5.03 -13.10 -14.57
C MET A 209 -4.81 -13.59 -13.13
N LEU A 210 -5.83 -13.51 -12.27
CA LEU A 210 -5.75 -14.03 -10.89
C LEU A 210 -5.77 -15.55 -10.82
N LEU A 211 -6.56 -16.21 -11.67
CA LEU A 211 -6.56 -17.67 -11.79
C LEU A 211 -5.24 -18.18 -12.37
N TYR A 212 -4.63 -17.44 -13.32
CA TYR A 212 -3.27 -17.71 -13.80
C TYR A 212 -2.21 -17.54 -12.70
N LEU A 213 -2.27 -16.46 -11.92
CA LEU A 213 -1.38 -16.25 -10.76
C LEU A 213 -1.51 -17.40 -9.74
N TYR A 214 -2.72 -17.93 -9.54
CA TYR A 214 -2.96 -19.11 -8.72
C TYR A 214 -2.36 -20.40 -9.34
N GLU A 215 -2.41 -20.58 -10.66
CA GLU A 215 -1.69 -21.68 -11.34
C GLU A 215 -0.17 -21.60 -11.11
N GLU A 216 0.44 -20.42 -11.30
CA GLU A 216 1.87 -20.20 -11.03
C GLU A 216 2.23 -20.48 -9.56
N PHE A 217 1.43 -20.02 -8.60
CA PHE A 217 1.61 -20.31 -7.17
C PHE A 217 1.61 -21.81 -6.84
N ILE A 218 0.70 -22.58 -7.45
CA ILE A 218 0.65 -24.05 -7.29
C ILE A 218 1.85 -24.72 -7.97
N SER A 219 2.21 -24.31 -9.19
CA SER A 219 3.36 -24.84 -9.90
C SER A 219 4.69 -24.55 -9.20
N ILE A 220 4.84 -23.38 -8.57
CA ILE A 220 5.96 -23.07 -7.67
C ILE A 220 5.93 -24.03 -6.47
N LYS A 221 4.81 -24.15 -5.74
CA LYS A 221 4.70 -25.05 -4.56
C LYS A 221 5.03 -26.51 -4.89
N GLU A 222 4.62 -27.00 -6.05
CA GLU A 222 4.86 -28.38 -6.49
C GLU A 222 6.20 -28.58 -7.22
N ASN A 223 6.96 -27.50 -7.47
CA ASN A 223 8.17 -27.46 -8.29
C ASN A 223 7.98 -28.11 -9.67
N LYS A 224 6.95 -27.65 -10.39
CA LYS A 224 6.54 -28.11 -11.73
C LYS A 224 6.41 -26.92 -12.69
N PRO A 225 6.56 -27.10 -14.01
CA PRO A 225 6.22 -26.04 -14.97
C PRO A 225 4.74 -25.66 -14.86
N SER A 226 4.42 -24.40 -15.14
CA SER A 226 3.05 -23.92 -15.19
C SER A 226 2.35 -24.31 -16.49
N PRO A 227 1.10 -24.81 -16.45
CA PRO A 227 0.36 -25.18 -17.65
C PRO A 227 -0.25 -23.98 -18.40
N LYS A 228 -0.32 -22.81 -17.73
CA LYS A 228 -0.81 -21.53 -18.25
C LYS A 228 -2.20 -21.59 -18.90
N HIS A 229 -3.13 -22.37 -18.36
CA HIS A 229 -4.46 -22.55 -18.95
C HIS A 229 -5.28 -21.25 -18.94
N HIS A 230 -5.29 -20.51 -17.83
CA HIS A 230 -6.11 -19.30 -17.72
C HIS A 230 -5.55 -18.15 -18.57
N LEU A 231 -4.24 -18.10 -18.75
CA LEU A 231 -3.59 -17.18 -19.69
C LEU A 231 -3.95 -17.49 -21.14
N ARG A 232 -3.99 -18.78 -21.54
CA ARG A 232 -4.53 -19.19 -22.86
C ARG A 232 -6.01 -18.83 -23.00
N GLY A 233 -6.80 -18.96 -21.93
CA GLY A 233 -8.18 -18.50 -21.86
C GLY A 233 -8.32 -16.98 -22.05
N ALA A 234 -7.43 -16.19 -21.46
CA ALA A 234 -7.39 -14.74 -21.62
C ALA A 234 -7.05 -14.33 -23.06
N VAL A 235 -6.09 -15.01 -23.70
CA VAL A 235 -5.79 -14.85 -25.13
C VAL A 235 -7.00 -15.22 -26.00
N ALA A 236 -7.73 -16.27 -25.68
CA ALA A 236 -8.96 -16.64 -26.39
C ALA A 236 -10.06 -15.56 -26.23
N LEU A 237 -10.26 -15.04 -25.03
CA LEU A 237 -11.21 -13.95 -24.74
C LEU A 237 -10.87 -12.67 -25.54
N ILE A 238 -9.61 -12.25 -25.53
CA ILE A 238 -9.11 -11.10 -26.31
C ILE A 238 -9.35 -11.27 -27.82
N ASN A 239 -9.26 -12.50 -28.33
CA ASN A 239 -9.47 -12.85 -29.74
C ASN A 239 -10.95 -12.93 -30.18
N CYS A 240 -11.88 -12.84 -29.23
CA CYS A 240 -13.33 -12.86 -29.47
C CYS A 240 -13.98 -11.49 -29.28
N CYS A 241 -13.44 -10.65 -28.40
CA CYS A 241 -14.03 -9.35 -28.06
C CYS A 241 -13.71 -8.21 -29.03
N SER A 242 -14.56 -7.19 -29.00
CA SER A 242 -14.53 -6.03 -29.90
C SER A 242 -13.19 -5.25 -29.85
N PRO A 243 -12.65 -4.79 -31.00
CA PRO A 243 -11.44 -3.96 -31.01
C PRO A 243 -11.62 -2.61 -30.30
N GLU A 244 -12.84 -2.05 -30.24
CA GLU A 244 -13.09 -0.82 -29.49
C GLU A 244 -12.97 -1.02 -27.98
N ARG A 245 -13.51 -2.11 -27.40
CA ARG A 245 -13.42 -2.40 -25.96
C ARG A 245 -11.97 -2.43 -25.47
N ARG A 246 -11.06 -2.96 -26.30
CA ARG A 246 -9.62 -3.08 -25.97
C ARG A 246 -8.91 -1.74 -25.84
N LYS A 247 -9.48 -0.62 -26.34
CA LYS A 247 -8.90 0.73 -26.24
C LYS A 247 -9.23 1.46 -24.93
N LEU A 248 -10.03 0.88 -24.03
CA LEU A 248 -10.27 1.46 -22.71
C LEU A 248 -9.01 1.32 -21.82
N PRO A 249 -8.68 2.30 -20.95
CA PRO A 249 -7.41 2.30 -20.21
C PRO A 249 -7.16 1.08 -19.32
N LEU A 250 -8.23 0.50 -18.74
CA LEU A 250 -8.14 -0.73 -17.96
C LEU A 250 -7.91 -1.95 -18.86
N SER A 251 -8.68 -2.07 -19.94
CA SER A 251 -8.51 -3.12 -20.96
C SER A 251 -7.09 -3.14 -21.50
N ASP A 252 -6.55 -2.00 -21.90
CA ASP A 252 -5.19 -1.86 -22.46
C ASP A 252 -4.10 -2.20 -21.43
N THR A 253 -4.33 -1.89 -20.15
CA THR A 253 -3.40 -2.26 -19.07
C THR A 253 -3.44 -3.77 -18.79
N LEU A 254 -4.61 -4.40 -18.88
CA LEU A 254 -4.78 -5.86 -18.77
C LEU A 254 -4.19 -6.61 -19.98
N THR A 255 -4.41 -6.13 -21.21
CA THR A 255 -3.83 -6.73 -22.42
C THR A 255 -2.31 -6.54 -22.49
N ASN A 256 -1.77 -5.41 -22.01
CA ASN A 256 -0.33 -5.21 -21.83
C ASN A 256 0.28 -6.21 -20.84
N ALA A 257 -0.39 -6.50 -19.71
CA ALA A 257 0.09 -7.52 -18.77
C ALA A 257 0.14 -8.91 -19.45
N ILE A 258 -0.91 -9.28 -20.18
CA ILE A 258 -0.99 -10.55 -20.94
C ILE A 258 0.07 -10.62 -22.06
N GLN A 259 0.37 -9.50 -22.72
CA GLN A 259 1.48 -9.39 -23.67
C GLN A 259 2.83 -9.69 -23.01
N GLY A 260 3.06 -9.18 -21.79
CA GLY A 260 4.24 -9.49 -21.00
C GLY A 260 4.39 -10.99 -20.71
N GLU A 261 3.31 -11.64 -20.27
CA GLU A 261 3.32 -13.10 -20.01
C GLU A 261 3.58 -13.95 -21.28
N ILE A 262 3.07 -13.52 -22.43
CA ILE A 262 3.38 -14.14 -23.72
C ILE A 262 4.87 -13.96 -24.07
N VAL A 263 5.43 -12.76 -23.85
CA VAL A 263 6.86 -12.48 -24.05
C VAL A 263 7.73 -13.34 -23.14
N TYR A 264 7.42 -13.47 -21.85
CA TYR A 264 8.14 -14.38 -20.95
C TYR A 264 8.04 -15.85 -21.40
N SER A 265 6.89 -16.28 -21.95
CA SER A 265 6.73 -17.64 -22.51
C SER A 265 7.56 -17.92 -23.77
N ALA A 266 8.12 -16.89 -24.41
CA ALA A 266 9.08 -17.04 -25.51
C ALA A 266 10.54 -17.08 -25.03
N VAL A 267 10.79 -16.80 -23.75
CA VAL A 267 12.12 -16.68 -23.15
C VAL A 267 12.43 -17.85 -22.21
N ASP A 268 11.47 -18.31 -21.41
CA ASP A 268 11.60 -19.54 -20.61
C ASP A 268 11.48 -20.78 -21.52
N GLU A 269 12.64 -21.34 -21.91
CA GLU A 269 12.71 -22.52 -22.81
C GLU A 269 12.09 -23.80 -22.20
N ARG A 270 11.80 -23.81 -20.89
CA ARG A 270 11.16 -24.94 -20.19
C ARG A 270 9.65 -24.99 -20.42
N CYS A 271 9.06 -23.92 -20.92
CA CYS A 271 7.63 -23.80 -21.21
C CYS A 271 7.34 -23.89 -22.73
N PRO A 272 6.24 -24.54 -23.15
CA PRO A 272 5.78 -24.44 -24.54
C PRO A 272 5.37 -23.00 -24.89
N LEU A 273 5.99 -22.44 -25.94
CA LEU A 273 5.71 -21.12 -26.50
C LEU A 273 4.20 -20.89 -26.66
N LEU A 274 3.68 -19.80 -26.09
CA LEU A 274 2.28 -19.44 -26.25
C LEU A 274 2.01 -18.90 -27.65
N GLN A 275 0.89 -19.33 -28.26
CA GLN A 275 0.45 -18.79 -29.54
C GLN A 275 0.08 -17.31 -29.39
N THR A 276 0.63 -16.47 -30.25
CA THR A 276 0.25 -15.05 -30.29
C THR A 276 -1.22 -14.90 -30.73
N PRO A 277 -1.96 -13.94 -30.16
CA PRO A 277 -3.32 -13.60 -30.62
C PRO A 277 -3.38 -13.17 -32.10
N LYS A 278 -4.59 -13.14 -32.66
CA LYS A 278 -4.89 -12.75 -34.05
C LYS A 278 -4.40 -11.34 -34.39
N SER A 279 -4.32 -10.46 -33.39
CA SER A 279 -3.78 -9.11 -33.45
C SER A 279 -2.59 -9.08 -32.49
N TRP A 280 -1.41 -8.77 -33.01
CA TRP A 280 -0.15 -8.68 -32.27
C TRP A 280 0.66 -7.50 -32.81
N PRO A 281 1.14 -6.55 -31.97
CA PRO A 281 1.02 -6.50 -30.51
C PRO A 281 -0.44 -6.36 -30.01
N LEU A 282 -0.65 -6.58 -28.72
CA LEU A 282 -1.92 -6.37 -28.03
C LEU A 282 -2.08 -4.94 -27.47
N SER A 283 -0.96 -4.32 -27.08
CA SER A 283 -0.83 -2.94 -26.63
C SER A 283 0.36 -2.33 -27.36
N GLU A 284 0.17 -1.17 -27.99
CA GLU A 284 1.20 -0.47 -28.77
C GLU A 284 2.38 0.00 -27.89
N GLY A 285 2.12 0.26 -26.61
CA GLY A 285 3.09 0.75 -25.63
C GLY A 285 3.17 2.28 -25.56
N ILE A 286 3.91 2.78 -24.58
CA ILE A 286 4.04 4.20 -24.26
C ILE A 286 5.54 4.56 -24.36
N PRO A 287 6.02 5.14 -25.48
CA PRO A 287 7.45 5.33 -25.78
C PRO A 287 8.24 6.12 -24.73
N GLU A 288 7.58 6.98 -23.97
CA GLU A 288 8.17 7.80 -22.90
C GLU A 288 8.65 6.94 -21.73
N LEU A 289 7.97 5.82 -21.47
CA LEU A 289 8.22 4.95 -20.31
C LEU A 289 9.35 3.94 -20.59
N ALA A 290 10.34 3.91 -19.71
CA ALA A 290 11.49 3.01 -19.82
C ALA A 290 11.08 1.53 -19.81
N SER A 291 10.15 1.11 -18.93
CA SER A 291 9.68 -0.28 -18.91
C SER A 291 8.85 -0.64 -20.16
N SER A 292 8.11 0.32 -20.71
CA SER A 292 7.37 0.10 -21.97
C SER A 292 8.28 0.02 -23.18
N ARG A 293 9.32 0.86 -23.29
CA ARG A 293 10.33 0.74 -24.36
C ARG A 293 10.98 -0.64 -24.39
N LEU A 294 11.31 -1.18 -23.22
CA LEU A 294 11.86 -2.53 -23.12
C LEU A 294 10.87 -3.59 -23.65
N MET A 295 9.59 -3.50 -23.24
CA MET A 295 8.55 -4.41 -23.71
C MET A 295 8.30 -4.27 -25.22
N MET A 296 8.38 -3.07 -25.80
CA MET A 296 8.28 -2.83 -27.25
C MET A 296 9.46 -3.41 -28.05
N ILE A 297 10.63 -3.60 -27.44
CA ILE A 297 11.76 -4.31 -28.05
C ILE A 297 11.55 -5.84 -27.96
N ALA A 298 11.06 -6.33 -26.82
CA ALA A 298 10.85 -7.77 -26.60
C ALA A 298 9.60 -8.35 -27.29
N THR A 299 8.55 -7.55 -27.53
CA THR A 299 7.28 -8.02 -28.12
C THR A 299 7.43 -8.60 -29.54
N PRO A 300 8.26 -8.02 -30.44
CA PRO A 300 8.54 -8.65 -31.74
C PRO A 300 9.46 -9.88 -31.67
N PHE A 301 10.34 -10.00 -30.65
CA PHE A 301 11.27 -11.14 -30.50
C PHE A 301 10.53 -12.49 -30.40
N VAL A 302 9.29 -12.50 -29.89
CA VAL A 302 8.39 -13.68 -29.89
C VAL A 302 8.25 -14.30 -31.29
N LYS A 303 8.25 -13.48 -32.36
CA LYS A 303 8.15 -13.97 -33.75
C LYS A 303 9.46 -14.53 -34.29
N LEU A 304 10.60 -13.93 -33.91
CA LEU A 304 11.92 -14.49 -34.22
C LEU A 304 12.12 -15.85 -33.50
N ARG A 305 11.68 -15.96 -32.24
CA ARG A 305 11.68 -17.25 -31.52
C ARG A 305 10.76 -18.27 -32.18
N GLU A 306 9.57 -17.87 -32.63
CA GLU A 306 8.64 -18.74 -33.37
C GLU A 306 9.26 -19.24 -34.70
N ARG A 307 9.97 -18.36 -35.43
CA ARG A 307 10.73 -18.68 -36.64
C ARG A 307 11.83 -19.71 -36.35
N TRP A 308 12.68 -19.46 -35.36
CA TRP A 308 13.74 -20.39 -34.94
C TRP A 308 13.20 -21.77 -34.55
N MET A 309 12.15 -21.83 -33.72
CA MET A 309 11.56 -23.12 -33.31
C MET A 309 10.98 -23.89 -34.51
N LYS A 310 10.38 -23.19 -35.48
CA LYS A 310 9.88 -23.79 -36.73
C LYS A 310 11.00 -24.24 -37.67
N PHE A 311 12.13 -23.54 -37.70
CA PHE A 311 13.32 -23.90 -38.46
C PHE A 311 13.96 -25.16 -37.89
N PHE A 312 14.33 -25.14 -36.60
CA PHE A 312 14.97 -26.26 -35.91
C PHE A 312 14.12 -27.54 -35.93
N ALA A 313 12.79 -27.43 -35.76
CA ALA A 313 11.88 -28.58 -35.80
C ALA A 313 11.73 -29.25 -37.18
N ARG A 314 12.22 -28.65 -38.27
CA ARG A 314 12.20 -29.26 -39.62
C ARG A 314 13.41 -30.15 -39.91
N ALA A 315 14.41 -30.20 -39.03
CA ALA A 315 15.71 -30.83 -39.25
C ALA A 315 16.52 -30.28 -40.44
N ASP A 316 16.12 -29.14 -41.03
CA ASP A 316 16.86 -28.41 -42.07
C ASP A 316 18.01 -27.56 -41.49
N THR A 317 18.69 -28.07 -40.46
CA THR A 317 19.75 -27.35 -39.73
C THR A 317 21.04 -27.17 -40.55
N ALA A 318 21.06 -27.63 -41.80
CA ALA A 318 22.13 -27.41 -42.77
C ALA A 318 21.91 -26.13 -43.62
N ASN A 319 20.76 -25.46 -43.49
CA ASN A 319 20.45 -24.25 -44.23
C ASN A 319 21.20 -23.03 -43.66
N ILE A 320 22.39 -22.79 -44.20
CA ILE A 320 23.29 -21.70 -43.81
C ILE A 320 22.63 -20.33 -44.05
N GLU A 321 21.86 -20.15 -45.13
CA GLU A 321 21.24 -18.87 -45.48
C GLU A 321 20.15 -18.46 -44.46
N GLU A 322 19.24 -19.36 -44.10
CA GLU A 322 18.24 -19.11 -43.06
C GLU A 322 18.89 -18.94 -41.67
N THR A 323 20.00 -19.64 -41.41
CA THR A 323 20.75 -19.51 -40.15
C THR A 323 21.43 -18.14 -40.01
N GLU A 324 22.11 -17.65 -41.06
CA GLU A 324 22.69 -16.30 -41.10
C GLU A 324 21.59 -15.21 -41.06
N ALA A 325 20.44 -15.45 -41.70
CA ALA A 325 19.31 -14.53 -41.64
C ALA A 325 18.73 -14.39 -40.22
N ILE A 326 18.54 -15.51 -39.51
CA ILE A 326 18.09 -15.51 -38.10
C ILE A 326 19.17 -14.89 -37.19
N LEU A 327 20.46 -15.15 -37.43
CA LEU A 327 21.57 -14.56 -36.68
C LEU A 327 21.62 -13.03 -36.83
N SER A 328 21.45 -12.52 -38.05
CA SER A 328 21.39 -11.08 -38.35
C SER A 328 20.19 -10.39 -37.67
N GLU A 329 19.02 -11.03 -37.72
CA GLU A 329 17.82 -10.56 -37.01
C GLU A 329 18.05 -10.54 -35.49
N ALA A 330 18.66 -11.59 -34.92
CA ALA A 330 18.96 -11.69 -33.49
C ALA A 330 19.97 -10.62 -33.03
N ARG A 331 21.02 -10.33 -33.81
CA ARG A 331 21.95 -9.22 -33.56
C ARG A 331 21.24 -7.88 -33.51
N THR A 332 20.31 -7.65 -34.44
CA THR A 332 19.48 -6.44 -34.47
C THR A 332 18.60 -6.29 -33.22
N PHE A 333 18.17 -7.39 -32.58
CA PHE A 333 17.53 -7.33 -31.27
C PHE A 333 18.51 -7.03 -30.12
N ASP A 334 19.72 -7.61 -30.14
CA ASP A 334 20.73 -7.34 -29.11
C ASP A 334 21.17 -5.87 -29.10
N ASP A 335 21.41 -5.29 -30.28
CA ASP A 335 21.73 -3.86 -30.45
C ASP A 335 20.61 -2.96 -29.94
N ARG A 336 19.33 -3.33 -30.17
CA ARG A 336 18.17 -2.58 -29.66
C ARG A 336 18.05 -2.70 -28.13
N PHE A 337 18.30 -3.88 -27.56
CA PHE A 337 18.35 -4.05 -26.12
C PHE A 337 19.51 -3.27 -25.48
N LEU A 338 20.72 -3.29 -26.06
CA LEU A 338 21.83 -2.47 -25.62
C LEU A 338 21.49 -0.98 -25.73
N GLY A 339 20.90 -0.56 -26.84
CA GLY A 339 20.40 0.80 -27.09
C GLY A 339 19.42 1.31 -26.04
N TRP A 340 18.57 0.44 -25.48
CA TRP A 340 17.65 0.79 -24.39
C TRP A 340 18.40 1.29 -23.14
N THR A 341 19.55 0.69 -22.81
CA THR A 341 20.33 1.07 -21.61
C THR A 341 20.80 2.52 -21.66
N TYR A 342 21.25 3.00 -22.82
CA TYR A 342 21.64 4.40 -23.03
C TYR A 342 20.46 5.40 -22.97
N SER A 343 19.21 4.92 -23.00
CA SER A 343 18.00 5.75 -22.85
C SER A 343 17.59 6.00 -21.39
N LEU A 344 18.36 5.52 -20.42
CA LEU A 344 18.03 5.56 -18.99
C LEU A 344 18.68 6.74 -18.25
N PRO A 345 17.99 7.38 -17.29
CA PRO A 345 18.55 8.44 -16.46
C PRO A 345 19.55 7.88 -15.42
N LYS A 346 20.47 8.72 -14.92
CA LYS A 346 21.56 8.30 -14.01
C LYS A 346 21.06 7.47 -12.80
N HIS A 347 19.89 7.77 -12.24
CA HIS A 347 19.37 7.08 -11.05
C HIS A 347 18.78 5.69 -11.32
N TRP A 348 18.63 5.28 -12.57
CA TRP A 348 18.21 3.91 -12.92
C TRP A 348 19.34 2.88 -12.89
N TYR A 349 20.60 3.30 -13.02
CA TYR A 349 21.73 2.37 -13.14
C TYR A 349 21.98 1.61 -11.82
N PRO A 350 22.34 0.31 -11.88
CA PRO A 350 22.71 -0.45 -10.70
C PRO A 350 23.94 0.15 -10.02
N MET A 351 23.92 0.26 -8.69
CA MET A 351 25.02 0.78 -7.89
C MET A 351 25.59 -0.34 -7.00
N PRO A 352 26.84 -0.77 -7.17
CA PRO A 352 27.45 -1.79 -6.31
C PRO A 352 27.55 -1.32 -4.85
N ALA A 353 27.16 -2.19 -3.93
CA ALA A 353 27.26 -1.95 -2.49
C ALA A 353 28.72 -1.99 -2.03
N ALA A 354 29.23 -0.88 -1.49
CA ALA A 354 30.60 -0.80 -0.98
C ALA A 354 30.78 -1.58 0.32
N PHE A 355 29.73 -1.63 1.15
CA PHE A 355 29.66 -2.45 2.35
C PHE A 355 28.21 -2.89 2.63
N PHE A 356 28.05 -4.17 2.98
CA PHE A 356 26.76 -4.74 3.40
C PHE A 356 26.89 -5.71 4.60
N PRO A 357 25.92 -5.74 5.53
CA PRO A 357 25.89 -6.65 6.67
C PRO A 357 25.95 -8.13 6.30
N GLN A 358 26.34 -8.95 7.28
CA GLN A 358 26.35 -10.41 7.12
C GLN A 358 24.97 -10.96 6.72
N SER A 359 23.86 -10.40 7.25
CA SER A 359 22.49 -10.78 6.90
C SER A 359 22.10 -10.53 5.43
N VAL A 360 22.89 -9.75 4.68
CA VAL A 360 22.74 -9.54 3.23
C VAL A 360 23.69 -10.47 2.45
N ARG A 361 24.88 -10.79 3.00
CA ARG A 361 25.79 -11.82 2.45
C ARG A 361 25.16 -13.22 2.51
N ASP A 362 24.58 -13.55 3.66
CA ASP A 362 23.86 -14.80 3.96
C ASP A 362 22.60 -14.98 3.10
N ALA A 363 22.09 -13.91 2.49
CA ALA A 363 20.93 -13.94 1.59
C ALA A 363 21.29 -14.26 0.13
N GLY A 364 22.54 -14.67 -0.13
CA GLY A 364 23.02 -15.09 -1.44
C GLY A 364 23.72 -13.97 -2.21
N ALA A 365 24.93 -13.60 -1.79
CA ALA A 365 25.84 -12.75 -2.57
C ALA A 365 26.84 -13.60 -3.39
N TYR A 366 26.60 -13.72 -4.70
CA TYR A 366 27.52 -14.35 -5.64
C TYR A 366 28.79 -13.50 -5.81
N GLU A 367 29.97 -14.14 -5.80
CA GLU A 367 31.29 -13.48 -5.89
C GLU A 367 31.50 -12.31 -4.89
N GLY A 368 30.71 -12.24 -3.81
CA GLY A 368 30.73 -11.13 -2.85
C GLY A 368 30.15 -9.81 -3.37
N ARG A 369 29.51 -9.79 -4.54
CA ARG A 369 28.87 -8.61 -5.14
C ARG A 369 27.41 -8.48 -4.69
N CYS A 370 26.95 -7.24 -4.55
CA CYS A 370 25.55 -6.87 -4.37
C CYS A 370 25.29 -5.57 -5.13
N ASP A 371 24.32 -5.58 -6.05
CA ASP A 371 23.88 -4.42 -6.81
C ASP A 371 22.61 -3.83 -6.22
N CYS A 372 22.62 -2.53 -5.98
CA CYS A 372 21.51 -1.78 -5.40
C CYS A 372 20.83 -0.88 -6.44
N TYR A 373 19.52 -0.71 -6.30
CA TYR A 373 18.66 0.02 -7.24
C TYR A 373 17.94 1.17 -6.51
N THR A 374 17.21 2.02 -7.24
CA THR A 374 16.42 3.12 -6.65
C THR A 374 14.94 2.78 -6.42
N ASP A 375 14.42 1.70 -7.00
CA ASP A 375 13.11 1.10 -6.67
C ASP A 375 13.08 -0.39 -7.09
N VAL A 376 12.16 -1.19 -6.55
CA VAL A 376 12.02 -2.62 -6.85
C VAL A 376 11.61 -2.89 -8.30
N TRP A 377 10.79 -2.00 -8.88
CA TRP A 377 10.37 -2.11 -10.28
C TRP A 377 11.47 -1.70 -11.27
N ILE A 378 12.44 -0.88 -10.83
CA ILE A 378 13.67 -0.58 -11.59
C ILE A 378 14.57 -1.82 -11.62
N ALA A 379 14.76 -2.47 -10.47
CA ALA A 379 15.49 -3.74 -10.38
C ALA A 379 14.85 -4.83 -11.25
N GLU A 380 13.51 -4.92 -11.24
CA GLU A 380 12.77 -5.88 -12.05
C GLU A 380 12.96 -5.58 -13.54
N THR A 381 12.77 -4.32 -13.96
CA THR A 381 12.96 -3.92 -15.37
C THR A 381 14.39 -4.20 -15.86
N TRP A 382 15.42 -4.02 -15.02
CA TRP A 382 16.79 -4.43 -15.34
C TRP A 382 16.96 -5.94 -15.47
N ASN A 383 16.37 -6.73 -14.58
CA ASN A 383 16.42 -8.19 -14.70
C ASN A 383 15.63 -8.69 -15.92
N ASN A 384 14.50 -8.08 -16.26
CA ASN A 384 13.76 -8.36 -17.48
C ASN A 384 14.61 -8.07 -18.73
N TYR A 385 15.35 -6.96 -18.75
CA TYR A 385 16.35 -6.67 -19.79
C TYR A 385 17.42 -7.76 -19.87
N ARG A 386 18.00 -8.18 -18.74
CA ARG A 386 19.03 -9.25 -18.70
C ARG A 386 18.48 -10.59 -19.18
N ILE A 387 17.27 -10.97 -18.77
CA ILE A 387 16.56 -12.19 -19.16
C ILE A 387 16.27 -12.20 -20.67
N PHE A 388 15.69 -11.11 -21.20
CA PHE A 388 15.39 -10.99 -22.62
C PHE A 388 16.68 -11.03 -23.47
N ARG A 389 17.73 -10.33 -23.02
CA ARG A 389 19.03 -10.32 -23.71
C ARG A 389 19.74 -11.67 -23.63
N LEU A 390 19.67 -12.39 -22.50
CA LEU A 390 20.16 -13.78 -22.40
C LEU A 390 19.48 -14.72 -23.41
N SER A 391 18.17 -14.56 -23.64
CA SER A 391 17.44 -15.33 -24.66
C SER A 391 17.94 -15.05 -26.09
N VAL A 392 18.21 -13.77 -26.40
CA VAL A 392 18.82 -13.36 -27.68
C VAL A 392 20.24 -13.90 -27.82
N GLN A 393 21.06 -13.81 -26.77
CA GLN A 393 22.43 -14.35 -26.76
C GLN A 393 22.45 -15.88 -26.91
N ASN A 394 21.49 -16.62 -26.33
CA ASN A 394 21.35 -18.07 -26.55
C ASN A 394 20.97 -18.40 -27.99
N LEU A 395 20.11 -17.59 -28.63
CA LEU A 395 19.78 -17.75 -30.04
C LEU A 395 21.00 -17.46 -30.95
N ILE A 396 21.73 -16.37 -30.68
CA ILE A 396 22.99 -16.03 -31.37
C ILE A 396 24.00 -17.18 -31.23
N TYR A 397 24.21 -17.71 -30.02
CA TYR A 397 25.09 -18.84 -29.76
C TYR A 397 24.70 -20.09 -30.57
N ARG A 398 23.41 -20.43 -30.62
CA ARG A 398 22.91 -21.59 -31.37
C ARG A 398 23.03 -21.43 -32.89
N CYS A 399 22.79 -20.23 -33.43
CA CYS A 399 23.06 -19.95 -34.84
C CYS A 399 24.55 -20.05 -35.16
N LEU A 400 25.43 -19.43 -34.36
CA LEU A 400 26.88 -19.49 -34.56
C LEU A 400 27.42 -20.92 -34.45
N SER A 401 26.83 -21.77 -33.60
CA SER A 401 27.22 -23.18 -33.44
C SER A 401 26.86 -24.06 -34.65
N LEU A 402 25.96 -23.61 -35.54
CA LEU A 402 25.62 -24.28 -36.80
C LEU A 402 26.46 -23.75 -37.98
N LEU A 403 27.24 -22.68 -37.79
CA LEU A 403 27.96 -21.97 -38.85
C LEU A 403 29.47 -22.23 -38.77
N PRO A 404 30.16 -22.49 -39.90
CA PRO A 404 31.59 -22.77 -39.90
C PRO A 404 32.42 -21.52 -39.55
N ASN A 405 33.53 -21.73 -38.84
CA ASN A 405 34.56 -20.71 -38.55
C ASN A 405 34.04 -19.48 -37.78
N ARG A 406 33.24 -19.70 -36.72
CA ARG A 406 32.63 -18.65 -35.86
C ARG A 406 33.18 -18.58 -34.42
N THR A 407 34.35 -19.15 -34.14
CA THR A 407 34.91 -19.34 -32.77
C THR A 407 34.95 -18.06 -31.94
N ASP A 408 35.42 -16.97 -32.51
CA ASP A 408 35.69 -15.73 -31.77
C ASP A 408 34.38 -14.98 -31.45
N GLU A 409 33.39 -15.14 -32.33
CA GLU A 409 32.02 -14.63 -32.16
C GLU A 409 31.27 -15.46 -31.10
N ILE A 410 31.49 -16.78 -31.05
CA ILE A 410 30.99 -17.66 -29.98
C ILE A 410 31.58 -17.22 -28.62
N GLU A 411 32.89 -17.05 -28.52
CA GLU A 411 33.56 -16.62 -27.29
C GLU A 411 33.08 -15.21 -26.84
N SER A 412 32.79 -14.30 -27.77
CA SER A 412 32.17 -13.01 -27.46
C SER A 412 30.74 -13.13 -26.92
N THR A 413 29.97 -14.05 -27.48
CA THR A 413 28.60 -14.38 -27.05
C THR A 413 28.61 -15.00 -25.64
N LEU A 414 29.54 -15.92 -25.36
CA LEU A 414 29.71 -16.54 -24.04
C LEU A 414 30.13 -15.53 -22.97
N ARG A 415 31.09 -14.65 -23.26
CA ARG A 415 31.48 -13.56 -22.34
C ARG A 415 30.31 -12.62 -22.03
N THR A 416 29.51 -12.26 -23.02
CA THR A 416 28.30 -11.42 -22.84
C THR A 416 27.25 -12.13 -22.00
N THR A 417 27.00 -13.42 -22.27
CA THR A 417 26.08 -14.27 -21.50
C THR A 417 26.50 -14.38 -20.03
N ARG A 418 27.80 -14.61 -19.77
CA ARG A 418 28.35 -14.69 -18.40
C ARG A 418 28.21 -13.38 -17.64
N ALA A 419 28.48 -12.24 -18.27
CA ALA A 419 28.33 -10.92 -17.65
C ALA A 419 26.87 -10.63 -17.25
N LEU A 420 25.91 -10.90 -18.15
CA LEU A 420 24.47 -10.76 -17.86
C LEU A 420 24.02 -11.67 -16.70
N ALA A 421 24.57 -12.89 -16.61
CA ALA A 421 24.30 -13.82 -15.53
C ALA A 421 24.85 -13.34 -14.19
N THR A 422 26.12 -12.93 -14.11
CA THR A 422 26.72 -12.37 -12.88
C THR A 422 25.96 -11.12 -12.40
N ASP A 423 25.48 -10.28 -13.33
CA ASP A 423 24.65 -9.12 -13.01
C ASP A 423 23.25 -9.48 -12.45
N ILE A 424 22.62 -10.58 -12.92
CA ILE A 424 21.41 -11.12 -12.28
C ILE A 424 21.76 -11.61 -10.86
N CYS A 425 22.83 -12.38 -10.70
CA CYS A 425 23.26 -12.90 -9.41
C CYS A 425 23.55 -11.77 -8.40
N ALA A 426 24.15 -10.67 -8.84
CA ALA A 426 24.39 -9.47 -8.04
C ALA A 426 23.10 -8.80 -7.53
N SER A 427 21.95 -8.99 -8.20
CA SER A 427 20.65 -8.48 -7.73
C SER A 427 19.98 -9.36 -6.66
N VAL A 428 20.45 -10.59 -6.42
CA VAL A 428 19.80 -11.52 -5.47
C VAL A 428 19.83 -11.03 -4.01
N PRO A 429 20.94 -10.53 -3.45
CA PRO A 429 20.97 -9.99 -2.08
C PRO A 429 20.06 -8.77 -1.92
N PHE A 430 19.81 -8.03 -2.99
CA PHE A 430 18.94 -6.87 -2.96
C PHE A 430 17.46 -7.27 -2.76
N TYR A 431 17.01 -8.36 -3.39
CA TYR A 431 15.66 -8.89 -3.25
C TYR A 431 15.45 -9.76 -2.00
N LEU A 432 16.42 -10.61 -1.66
CA LEU A 432 16.29 -11.59 -0.57
C LEU A 432 16.86 -11.10 0.77
N GLY A 433 17.74 -10.09 0.72
CA GLY A 433 18.45 -9.56 1.89
C GLY A 433 17.55 -8.83 2.87
N SER A 434 17.78 -9.08 4.16
CA SER A 434 17.04 -8.41 5.22
C SER A 434 17.63 -7.04 5.54
N GLN A 435 16.83 -5.99 5.33
CA GLN A 435 17.18 -4.60 5.58
C GLN A 435 16.61 -4.16 6.93
N THR A 436 17.46 -3.79 7.88
CA THR A 436 17.06 -3.31 9.23
C THR A 436 16.66 -1.83 9.28
N GLY A 437 16.81 -1.12 8.16
CA GLY A 437 16.48 0.29 8.00
C GLY A 437 16.83 0.76 6.59
N SER A 438 16.57 2.03 6.28
CA SER A 438 16.90 2.58 4.97
C SER A 438 18.40 2.61 4.72
N MET A 439 18.79 2.11 3.56
CA MET A 439 20.11 2.27 2.94
C MET A 439 20.46 3.75 2.72
N ARG A 440 21.75 4.11 2.82
CA ARG A 440 22.24 5.44 2.43
C ARG A 440 22.91 5.36 1.07
N ILE A 441 22.33 6.08 0.11
CA ILE A 441 22.89 6.29 -1.22
C ILE A 441 23.63 7.63 -1.19
N THR A 442 24.90 7.63 -1.59
CA THR A 442 25.71 8.83 -1.85
C THR A 442 26.14 8.84 -3.32
N ASP A 443 26.67 9.95 -3.82
CA ASP A 443 27.06 10.09 -5.25
C ASP A 443 28.12 9.09 -5.74
N SER A 444 28.80 8.37 -4.84
CA SER A 444 29.86 7.41 -5.15
C SER A 444 29.79 6.07 -4.39
N ARG A 445 28.96 5.94 -3.35
CA ARG A 445 28.87 4.73 -2.51
C ARG A 445 27.46 4.46 -2.01
N VAL A 446 27.15 3.17 -1.93
CA VAL A 446 25.98 2.63 -1.24
C VAL A 446 26.42 1.91 0.03
N GLU A 447 25.86 2.33 1.16
CA GLU A 447 26.14 1.78 2.49
C GLU A 447 24.83 1.34 3.16
N TYR A 448 24.76 0.07 3.51
CA TYR A 448 23.66 -0.49 4.30
C TYR A 448 23.83 -0.14 5.79
N PRO A 449 22.75 0.17 6.53
CA PRO A 449 22.82 0.41 7.97
C PRO A 449 23.25 -0.85 8.73
N ALA A 450 23.92 -0.65 9.87
CA ALA A 450 24.25 -1.73 10.78
C ALA A 450 22.97 -2.42 11.31
N ALA A 451 23.02 -3.74 11.42
CA ALA A 451 21.88 -4.56 11.81
C ALA A 451 22.07 -5.13 13.24
N GLU A 452 21.12 -4.89 14.14
CA GLU A 452 21.06 -5.68 15.37
C GLU A 452 20.63 -7.12 15.08
N PRO A 453 21.28 -8.14 15.69
CA PRO A 453 21.17 -9.52 15.23
C PRO A 453 19.84 -10.24 15.57
N LYS A 454 18.91 -9.62 16.29
CA LYS A 454 17.83 -10.35 17.00
C LYS A 454 16.53 -10.59 16.23
N HIS A 455 16.25 -9.88 15.14
CA HIS A 455 14.94 -9.94 14.45
C HIS A 455 14.98 -10.07 12.91
N SER A 456 16.15 -10.31 12.32
CA SER A 456 16.39 -10.15 10.87
C SER A 456 15.69 -11.14 9.93
N ARG A 457 15.00 -12.19 10.38
CA ARG A 457 14.68 -13.37 9.52
C ARG A 457 13.24 -13.57 9.04
N GLN A 458 12.29 -12.63 9.25
CA GLN A 458 10.85 -12.94 9.10
C GLN A 458 10.00 -12.14 8.08
N GLN A 459 10.45 -11.00 7.52
CA GLN A 459 9.51 -10.06 6.86
C GLN A 459 9.88 -9.59 5.43
N ALA A 460 11.15 -9.65 5.01
CA ALA A 460 11.56 -9.29 3.64
C ALA A 460 11.15 -10.21 2.46
N PRO A 461 11.08 -11.56 2.55
CA PRO A 461 11.57 -12.35 1.41
C PRO A 461 10.52 -12.79 0.38
N LEU A 462 9.22 -12.71 0.67
CA LEU A 462 8.17 -13.32 -0.17
C LEU A 462 8.02 -12.66 -1.54
N ILE A 463 8.08 -11.32 -1.58
CA ILE A 463 7.88 -10.51 -2.78
C ILE A 463 9.19 -10.34 -3.54
N GLY A 464 10.31 -10.15 -2.84
CA GLY A 464 11.62 -10.22 -3.47
C GLY A 464 11.88 -11.58 -4.12
N GLY A 465 11.49 -12.66 -3.44
CA GLY A 465 11.51 -14.03 -3.96
C GLY A 465 10.58 -14.28 -5.14
N TRP A 466 9.52 -13.48 -5.33
CA TRP A 466 8.69 -13.50 -6.54
C TRP A 466 9.42 -12.81 -7.71
N PHE A 467 9.85 -11.55 -7.53
CA PHE A 467 10.50 -10.77 -8.59
C PHE A 467 11.82 -11.37 -9.09
N ILE A 468 12.65 -11.96 -8.21
CA ILE A 468 13.93 -12.55 -8.62
C ILE A 468 13.78 -13.94 -9.26
N ARG A 469 12.65 -14.63 -9.06
CA ARG A 469 12.50 -16.02 -9.48
C ARG A 469 12.64 -16.22 -10.99
N PRO A 470 11.94 -15.47 -11.88
CA PRO A 470 12.10 -15.65 -13.33
C PRO A 470 13.55 -15.53 -13.81
N ALA A 471 14.34 -14.68 -13.15
CA ALA A 471 15.76 -14.52 -13.45
C ALA A 471 16.57 -15.78 -13.07
N LEU A 472 16.43 -16.25 -11.83
CA LEU A 472 17.10 -17.48 -11.37
C LEU A 472 16.65 -18.72 -12.15
N ASP A 473 15.36 -18.82 -12.47
CA ASP A 473 14.77 -19.89 -13.28
C ASP A 473 15.34 -19.88 -14.71
N THR A 474 15.54 -18.70 -15.32
CA THR A 474 16.23 -18.55 -16.61
C THR A 474 17.66 -19.04 -16.53
N LEU A 475 18.44 -18.58 -15.53
CA LEU A 475 19.83 -19.04 -15.33
C LEU A 475 19.92 -20.56 -15.16
N CYS A 476 18.96 -21.17 -14.45
CA CYS A 476 18.88 -22.62 -14.28
C CYS A 476 18.55 -23.41 -15.56
N SER A 477 18.19 -22.74 -16.66
CA SER A 477 17.88 -23.36 -17.96
C SER A 477 18.93 -23.12 -19.06
N MET A 478 19.93 -22.26 -18.83
CA MET A 478 20.95 -21.96 -19.84
C MET A 478 21.99 -23.07 -19.92
N GLU A 479 22.18 -23.62 -21.13
CA GLU A 479 23.15 -24.70 -21.40
C GLU A 479 24.60 -24.20 -21.47
N ASN A 480 24.81 -22.90 -21.64
CA ASN A 480 26.10 -22.26 -21.92
C ASN A 480 26.64 -21.41 -20.75
N LEU A 481 26.12 -21.61 -19.54
CA LEU A 481 26.59 -20.95 -18.32
C LEU A 481 27.54 -21.84 -17.48
N PRO A 482 28.38 -21.25 -16.62
CA PRO A 482 29.26 -21.99 -15.71
C PRO A 482 28.45 -22.83 -14.72
N GLU A 483 28.88 -24.08 -14.50
CA GLU A 483 28.18 -25.02 -13.62
C GLU A 483 28.07 -24.51 -12.18
N ASP A 484 29.11 -23.86 -11.66
CA ASP A 484 29.15 -23.22 -10.33
C ASP A 484 28.10 -22.10 -10.18
N LEU A 485 27.91 -21.28 -11.20
CA LEU A 485 26.90 -20.22 -11.24
C LEU A 485 25.49 -20.83 -11.31
N VAL A 486 25.30 -21.88 -12.11
CA VAL A 486 24.01 -22.58 -12.26
C VAL A 486 23.63 -23.34 -10.99
N GLU A 487 24.57 -24.01 -10.32
CA GLU A 487 24.34 -24.64 -9.01
C GLU A 487 24.03 -23.61 -7.93
N TRP A 488 24.76 -22.48 -7.90
CA TRP A 488 24.49 -21.39 -6.99
C TRP A 488 23.09 -20.80 -7.19
N ALA A 489 22.69 -20.51 -8.43
CA ALA A 489 21.36 -19.98 -8.77
C ALA A 489 20.24 -20.96 -8.38
N ARG A 490 20.47 -22.27 -8.63
CA ARG A 490 19.58 -23.35 -8.19
C ARG A 490 19.46 -23.40 -6.67
N GLY A 491 20.56 -23.18 -5.94
CA GLY A 491 20.59 -23.03 -4.48
C GLY A 491 19.70 -21.88 -3.99
N GLN A 492 19.81 -20.69 -4.58
CA GLN A 492 18.95 -19.55 -4.24
C GLN A 492 17.48 -19.81 -4.55
N SER A 493 17.18 -20.44 -5.70
CA SER A 493 15.85 -20.88 -6.08
C SER A 493 15.22 -21.89 -5.11
N ILE A 494 16.00 -22.66 -4.35
CA ILE A 494 15.52 -23.61 -3.33
C ILE A 494 15.44 -22.95 -1.94
N ALA A 495 16.34 -22.01 -1.63
CA ALA A 495 16.43 -21.33 -0.33
C ALA A 495 15.42 -20.18 -0.15
N SER A 496 14.93 -19.58 -1.24
CA SER A 496 14.00 -18.44 -1.23
C SER A 496 12.73 -18.74 -0.38
N PRO A 497 12.42 -17.94 0.67
CA PRO A 497 11.34 -18.26 1.60
C PRO A 497 9.92 -18.34 1.01
N THR A 498 9.69 -17.83 -0.21
CA THR A 498 8.49 -18.07 -1.01
C THR A 498 8.19 -19.57 -1.23
N LEU A 499 9.22 -20.42 -1.15
CA LEU A 499 9.14 -21.87 -1.31
C LEU A 499 9.13 -22.70 -0.02
N ILE A 500 9.10 -22.10 1.18
CA ILE A 500 9.17 -22.90 2.42
C ILE A 500 7.86 -23.69 2.69
N LEU A 501 6.75 -23.39 2.01
CA LEU A 501 5.59 -24.30 1.94
C LEU A 501 5.85 -25.60 1.14
N ALA A 502 6.87 -25.64 0.27
CA ALA A 502 7.23 -26.84 -0.48
C ALA A 502 8.18 -27.76 0.30
N ASN A 503 9.18 -27.17 0.98
CA ASN A 503 10.25 -27.94 1.63
C ASN A 503 9.93 -28.48 3.04
N SER A 504 8.73 -28.26 3.57
CA SER A 504 8.33 -28.75 4.91
C SER A 504 8.24 -30.28 5.03
N GLN A 505 8.40 -31.05 3.95
CA GLN A 505 8.39 -32.51 3.94
C GLN A 505 9.77 -33.17 3.72
N ARG A 506 10.87 -32.40 3.61
CA ARG A 506 12.22 -32.97 3.43
C ARG A 506 13.25 -32.35 4.36
N GLN A 507 13.29 -32.82 5.61
CA GLN A 507 14.59 -32.98 6.26
C GLN A 507 15.36 -34.09 5.55
N PRO A 508 16.60 -33.87 5.08
CA PRO A 508 17.45 -34.94 4.62
C PRO A 508 17.97 -35.71 5.85
N ASN A 509 17.33 -36.84 6.18
CA ASN A 509 17.94 -37.81 7.08
C ASN A 509 19.27 -38.26 6.47
N SER A 510 20.34 -38.20 7.27
CA SER A 510 21.70 -38.47 6.82
C SER A 510 21.89 -39.93 6.39
N ALA A 511 22.62 -40.11 5.28
CA ALA A 511 23.23 -41.34 4.81
C ALA A 511 22.32 -42.52 4.43
N SER A 512 22.09 -42.68 3.12
CA SER A 512 22.43 -43.93 2.43
C SER A 512 22.84 -43.67 0.98
N THR A 513 23.73 -44.51 0.45
CA THR A 513 24.28 -44.40 -0.91
C THR A 513 23.88 -45.58 -1.78
N SER A 514 23.06 -45.35 -2.81
CA SER A 514 23.05 -46.14 -4.05
C SER A 514 22.22 -45.44 -5.13
N ALA A 515 22.45 -45.81 -6.39
CA ALA A 515 21.66 -45.35 -7.52
C ALA A 515 20.49 -46.31 -7.80
N ASP A 516 19.40 -45.80 -8.41
CA ASP A 516 18.99 -46.28 -9.75
C ASP A 516 18.06 -45.26 -10.45
N ARG A 517 17.83 -45.45 -11.76
CA ARG A 517 16.85 -44.73 -12.59
C ARG A 517 15.75 -45.69 -13.10
N ARG A 518 14.47 -45.43 -12.78
CA ARG A 518 13.34 -45.67 -13.72
C ARG A 518 11.99 -45.08 -13.29
N LEU A 519 11.03 -45.18 -14.22
CA LEU A 519 9.69 -44.56 -14.23
C LEU A 519 8.71 -45.18 -13.21
N GLY A 520 7.66 -44.44 -12.84
CA GLY A 520 6.44 -45.00 -12.26
C GLY A 520 5.37 -43.96 -11.90
N LEU A 521 4.13 -44.15 -12.36
CA LEU A 521 2.95 -43.43 -11.83
C LEU A 521 2.39 -44.18 -10.61
N THR A 522 1.77 -43.49 -9.65
CA THR A 522 0.35 -43.70 -9.23
C THR A 522 -0.06 -42.82 -8.04
N ASN A 523 -1.38 -42.60 -7.88
CA ASN A 523 -2.01 -42.00 -6.69
C ASN A 523 -2.13 -43.01 -5.53
N LYS A 524 -2.04 -42.53 -4.26
CA LYS A 524 -3.02 -42.79 -3.15
C LYS A 524 -2.50 -42.37 -1.75
N MET A 525 -3.38 -41.69 -0.98
CA MET A 525 -3.71 -41.89 0.47
C MET A 525 -2.60 -41.84 1.57
N VAL A 526 -2.88 -41.86 2.88
CA VAL A 526 -3.79 -41.01 3.72
C VAL A 526 -3.47 -41.24 5.24
N PHE A 527 -3.45 -40.18 6.07
CA PHE A 527 -3.56 -40.14 7.57
C PHE A 527 -2.60 -40.92 8.54
N SER A 528 -2.72 -40.55 9.84
CA SER A 528 -2.12 -41.10 11.10
C SER A 528 -0.67 -40.67 11.42
N TRP A 529 -0.36 -39.86 12.45
CA TRP A 529 -0.54 -39.97 13.92
C TRP A 529 0.32 -41.05 14.62
N PHE A 530 1.32 -40.64 15.44
CA PHE A 530 1.36 -40.79 16.92
C PHE A 530 2.71 -40.43 17.58
N ARG A 531 2.67 -39.93 18.85
CA ARG A 531 3.73 -39.97 19.90
C ARG A 531 5.02 -39.16 19.65
N SER A 532 5.84 -38.80 20.66
CA SER A 532 5.62 -38.61 22.12
C SER A 532 6.81 -37.84 22.74
N ASN A 533 6.54 -37.14 23.85
CA ASN A 533 7.46 -36.52 24.82
C ASN A 533 8.95 -36.92 24.80
N GLN A 534 9.85 -35.93 24.92
CA GLN A 534 10.74 -35.80 26.10
C GLN A 534 11.44 -34.43 26.19
N THR A 535 11.08 -33.66 27.22
CA THR A 535 11.97 -32.78 28.01
C THR A 535 12.71 -33.66 29.05
N PRO A 536 13.76 -33.23 29.81
CA PRO A 536 13.94 -31.86 30.32
C PRO A 536 15.37 -31.30 30.65
N THR A 537 15.44 -29.97 30.83
CA THR A 537 16.35 -29.20 31.75
C THR A 537 17.90 -29.33 31.57
N THR A 538 18.80 -28.53 32.17
CA THR A 538 18.74 -27.54 33.28
C THR A 538 19.89 -26.51 33.22
N THR A 539 19.77 -25.38 33.97
CA THR A 539 20.87 -24.62 34.64
C THR A 539 21.72 -23.62 33.82
N THR A 540 22.25 -22.47 34.31
CA THR A 540 21.83 -21.40 35.27
C THR A 540 22.79 -20.19 35.09
N SER A 541 22.33 -18.97 35.45
CA SER A 541 22.99 -17.65 35.61
C SER A 541 24.26 -17.60 36.54
N PRO A 542 24.87 -16.43 36.94
CA PRO A 542 24.57 -15.00 36.67
C PRO A 542 25.78 -14.01 36.50
N SER A 543 25.47 -12.71 36.24
CA SER A 543 26.08 -11.42 36.73
C SER A 543 27.61 -11.25 37.01
N SER A 544 28.25 -10.08 36.83
CA SER A 544 27.90 -8.72 37.31
C SER A 544 28.91 -7.62 36.87
N SER A 545 28.52 -6.32 36.93
CA SER A 545 29.27 -5.05 37.16
C SER A 545 30.69 -4.80 36.55
N VAL A 546 31.14 -3.56 36.23
CA VAL A 546 31.40 -2.37 37.10
C VAL A 546 31.52 -1.06 36.26
N GLU A 547 31.32 0.10 36.89
CA GLU A 547 31.42 1.49 36.36
C GLU A 547 32.66 2.22 36.97
N PRO A 548 33.18 3.37 36.45
CA PRO A 548 32.65 4.69 36.86
C PRO A 548 32.84 5.91 35.89
N GLU A 549 32.06 6.97 36.14
CA GLU A 549 32.35 8.44 36.23
C GLU A 549 33.57 9.12 35.51
N SER A 550 33.62 10.41 35.14
CA SER A 550 32.68 11.58 34.98
C SER A 550 33.50 12.82 34.44
N PRO A 551 33.07 14.13 34.47
CA PRO A 551 31.95 14.83 33.81
C PRO A 551 32.30 16.22 33.16
N LEU A 552 31.26 17.01 32.77
CA LEU A 552 31.24 18.48 32.49
C LEU A 552 31.88 18.96 31.16
N GLN A 553 31.47 20.07 30.50
CA GLN A 553 30.75 21.30 30.94
C GLN A 553 29.61 21.77 29.98
N HIS A 554 28.81 22.75 30.43
CA HIS A 554 27.78 23.50 29.67
C HIS A 554 28.19 24.99 29.55
N LEU A 555 27.82 25.67 28.44
CA LEU A 555 27.87 27.13 28.31
C LEU A 555 26.68 27.70 27.52
N THR A 556 26.37 28.98 27.75
CA THR A 556 25.23 29.75 27.19
C THR A 556 25.67 31.15 26.72
N PRO A 557 24.94 31.75 25.76
CA PRO A 557 24.81 33.20 25.61
C PRO A 557 23.37 33.64 25.97
N THR A 558 23.09 34.58 26.88
CA THR A 558 23.55 35.98 27.02
C THR A 558 22.91 36.91 25.98
N SER A 559 22.02 37.79 26.47
CA SER A 559 21.31 38.84 25.74
C SER A 559 21.90 40.22 26.03
N VAL A 560 21.81 41.16 25.09
CA VAL A 560 22.19 42.57 25.29
C VAL A 560 21.12 43.49 24.72
N GLU A 561 20.81 44.56 25.45
CA GLU A 561 19.85 45.63 25.13
C GLU A 561 20.58 46.99 25.22
N PRO A 562 20.40 47.94 24.27
CA PRO A 562 20.99 49.27 24.33
C PRO A 562 20.01 50.34 24.84
N THR A 563 20.43 51.12 25.83
CA THR A 563 19.65 52.16 26.51
C THR A 563 19.49 53.46 25.69
N LEU A 564 18.40 54.19 25.94
CA LEU A 564 18.15 55.55 25.44
C LEU A 564 19.02 56.62 26.16
N THR A 565 19.22 57.77 25.50
CA THR A 565 19.68 59.04 26.11
C THR A 565 18.98 60.21 25.42
N GLU A 566 18.80 61.34 26.10
CA GLU A 566 17.68 62.27 25.89
C GLU A 566 18.11 63.72 25.57
N ALA A 567 17.16 64.51 25.02
CA ALA A 567 17.13 65.98 25.00
C ALA A 567 18.12 66.71 24.04
N PRO A 568 17.86 67.99 23.65
CA PRO A 568 16.82 68.91 24.14
C PRO A 568 15.78 69.42 23.10
N LEU A 569 14.75 70.07 23.63
CA LEU A 569 13.60 70.63 22.93
C LEU A 569 13.88 72.04 22.35
N VAL A 570 13.56 72.26 21.07
CA VAL A 570 13.42 73.60 20.48
C VAL A 570 12.13 73.68 19.68
N LYS A 571 11.31 74.73 19.91
CA LYS A 571 10.19 75.12 19.05
C LYS A 571 10.58 76.38 18.27
N PRO A 572 10.22 76.45 16.98
CA PRO A 572 9.60 77.68 16.49
C PRO A 572 8.37 77.42 15.58
N THR A 573 7.35 78.27 15.78
CA THR A 573 6.33 78.79 14.83
C THR A 573 5.77 77.95 13.67
N ALA A 574 4.45 78.09 13.45
CA ALA A 574 3.77 77.58 12.27
C ALA A 574 4.15 78.36 10.99
N GLY A 575 4.23 77.63 9.87
CA GLY A 575 4.30 78.15 8.51
C GLY A 575 3.86 77.04 7.56
N THR A 576 3.01 77.35 6.60
CA THR A 576 2.66 76.42 5.51
C THR A 576 3.68 76.59 4.39
N ASP A 577 4.14 75.50 3.80
CA ASP A 577 3.92 75.18 2.37
C ASP A 577 4.77 73.98 1.90
N ASP A 578 4.33 73.41 0.78
CA ASP A 578 4.78 72.21 0.08
C ASP A 578 6.24 71.72 0.26
N LEU A 579 6.37 70.56 0.94
CA LEU A 579 7.36 69.56 0.54
C LEU A 579 6.83 68.79 -0.68
N PRO A 580 7.65 68.56 -1.74
CA PRO A 580 7.18 67.93 -2.96
C PRO A 580 6.73 66.48 -2.72
N LYS A 581 5.60 66.09 -3.33
CA LYS A 581 5.04 64.73 -3.25
C LYS A 581 5.89 63.70 -3.99
N LEU A 582 7.03 63.34 -3.41
CA LEU A 582 7.89 62.25 -3.85
C LEU A 582 7.17 60.89 -3.67
N TRP A 583 6.40 60.56 -4.70
CA TRP A 583 5.85 59.24 -5.00
C TRP A 583 4.81 58.68 -4.02
N THR A 584 3.57 59.17 -4.16
CA THR A 584 2.36 58.54 -3.60
C THR A 584 1.57 57.75 -4.67
N PRO A 585 2.05 56.57 -5.14
CA PRO A 585 1.25 55.73 -6.04
C PRO A 585 0.06 55.13 -5.29
N SER A 586 -1.05 54.93 -6.00
CA SER A 586 -2.38 54.73 -5.40
C SER A 586 -2.48 53.50 -4.48
N THR A 587 -3.15 53.68 -3.35
CA THR A 587 -3.25 52.69 -2.25
C THR A 587 -3.85 51.36 -2.70
N ASN A 588 -4.83 51.40 -3.61
CA ASN A 588 -5.43 50.21 -4.23
C ASN A 588 -4.40 49.35 -5.01
N LYS A 589 -3.53 49.97 -5.81
CA LYS A 589 -2.44 49.28 -6.52
C LYS A 589 -1.41 48.72 -5.55
N LYS A 590 -1.06 49.46 -4.49
CA LYS A 590 -0.19 48.93 -3.41
C LYS A 590 -0.79 47.70 -2.76
N LEU A 591 -2.08 47.70 -2.45
CA LEU A 591 -2.79 46.57 -1.86
C LEU A 591 -2.92 45.38 -2.83
N PHE A 592 -3.23 45.63 -4.10
CA PHE A 592 -3.31 44.61 -5.15
C PHE A 592 -1.96 43.93 -5.39
N PHE A 593 -0.92 44.70 -5.74
CA PHE A 593 0.41 44.15 -6.04
C PHE A 593 1.09 43.59 -4.79
N GLY A 594 0.90 44.19 -3.62
CA GLY A 594 1.35 43.63 -2.35
C GLY A 594 0.68 42.28 -2.06
N GLY A 595 -0.64 42.22 -2.18
CA GLY A 595 -1.40 40.97 -2.06
C GLY A 595 -0.94 39.91 -3.06
N ALA A 596 -0.73 40.27 -4.32
CA ALA A 596 -0.25 39.37 -5.37
C ALA A 596 1.17 38.84 -5.09
N VAL A 597 2.09 39.68 -4.59
CA VAL A 597 3.44 39.26 -4.18
C VAL A 597 3.37 38.32 -2.98
N PHE A 598 2.59 38.64 -1.95
CA PHE A 598 2.40 37.74 -0.80
C PHE A 598 1.72 36.43 -1.21
N PHE A 599 0.76 36.46 -2.14
CA PHE A 599 0.09 35.26 -2.64
C PHE A 599 1.04 34.38 -3.46
N ALA A 600 1.87 34.97 -4.33
CA ALA A 600 2.91 34.24 -5.05
C ALA A 600 3.94 33.61 -4.10
N LEU A 601 4.39 34.33 -3.07
CA LEU A 601 5.26 33.79 -2.02
C LEU A 601 4.58 32.67 -1.21
N SER A 602 3.29 32.82 -0.90
CA SER A 602 2.49 31.82 -0.18
C SER A 602 2.29 30.54 -1.01
N LEU A 603 2.09 30.66 -2.32
CA LEU A 603 2.06 29.52 -3.24
C LEU A 603 3.43 28.85 -3.35
N LEU A 604 4.53 29.61 -3.34
CA LEU A 604 5.89 29.05 -3.35
C LEU A 604 6.24 28.33 -2.04
N THR A 605 5.88 28.86 -0.88
CA THR A 605 6.07 28.17 0.42
C THR A 605 5.18 26.95 0.53
N THR A 606 3.91 27.04 0.12
CA THR A 606 2.97 25.90 0.07
C THR A 606 3.51 24.81 -0.86
N ARG A 607 3.97 25.15 -2.07
CA ARG A 607 4.58 24.20 -3.01
C ARG A 607 5.87 23.58 -2.44
N ARG A 608 6.73 24.35 -1.77
CA ARG A 608 7.94 23.85 -1.11
C ARG A 608 7.61 22.91 0.04
N ALA A 609 6.60 23.22 0.85
CA ALA A 609 6.11 22.36 1.92
C ALA A 609 5.53 21.05 1.38
N LEU A 610 4.66 21.11 0.37
CA LEU A 610 4.10 19.92 -0.31
C LEU A 610 5.19 19.06 -0.95
N VAL A 611 6.19 19.65 -1.63
CA VAL A 611 7.33 18.90 -2.18
C VAL A 611 8.18 18.26 -1.07
N ARG A 612 8.39 18.94 0.07
CA ARG A 612 9.07 18.35 1.24
C ARG A 612 8.28 17.20 1.85
N ARG A 613 6.95 17.33 1.95
CA ARG A 613 6.02 16.29 2.43
C ARG A 613 6.02 15.08 1.49
N PHE A 614 5.89 15.30 0.18
CA PHE A 614 5.97 14.26 -0.85
C PHE A 614 7.30 13.49 -0.79
N LYS A 615 8.43 14.20 -0.66
CA LYS A 615 9.76 13.59 -0.46
C LYS A 615 9.92 12.84 0.87
N ALA A 616 9.12 13.16 1.90
CA ALA A 616 9.10 12.41 3.16
C ALA A 616 8.15 11.20 3.13
N THR A 617 7.09 11.23 2.32
CA THR A 617 6.22 10.07 2.07
C THR A 617 6.84 9.04 1.12
N ILE A 618 7.81 9.44 0.30
CA ILE A 618 8.70 8.52 -0.41
C ILE A 618 9.65 7.88 0.62
N PRO A 619 9.68 6.54 0.77
CA PRO A 619 10.69 5.89 1.60
C PRO A 619 12.09 6.09 0.98
N PRO A 620 13.12 6.43 1.78
CA PRO A 620 14.46 6.60 1.25
C PRO A 620 15.08 5.30 0.71
N TYR A 621 14.63 4.12 1.17
CA TYR A 621 14.77 2.86 0.44
C TYR A 621 13.73 1.78 0.82
N TYR A 622 13.75 0.63 0.12
CA TYR A 622 12.86 -0.55 0.23
C TYR A 622 12.52 -0.95 1.67
N THR A 623 11.50 -0.26 2.18
CA THR A 623 10.57 -0.72 3.19
C THR A 623 9.24 -0.89 2.46
N SER A 624 8.46 -1.91 2.82
CA SER A 624 7.07 -1.95 2.33
C SER A 624 6.31 -0.74 2.89
N SER A 625 5.19 -0.37 2.26
CA SER A 625 4.32 0.74 2.69
C SER A 625 3.87 0.62 4.16
N VAL A 626 3.82 -0.61 4.70
CA VAL A 626 3.49 -0.91 6.10
C VAL A 626 4.60 -0.47 7.08
N TYR A 627 5.85 -0.41 6.63
CA TYR A 627 7.03 -0.14 7.46
C TYR A 627 7.63 1.26 7.26
N HIS A 628 7.44 1.91 6.10
CA HIS A 628 7.82 3.33 5.96
C HIS A 628 6.86 4.24 6.73
N LYS A 629 7.23 4.56 7.96
CA LYS A 629 6.53 5.52 8.82
C LYS A 629 7.40 6.77 8.94
N PRO A 630 7.19 7.82 8.12
CA PRO A 630 7.86 9.08 8.35
C PRO A 630 7.51 9.61 9.74
N GLU A 631 8.44 10.32 10.38
CA GLU A 631 8.24 10.86 11.74
C GLU A 631 7.26 12.03 11.73
N VAL A 632 5.96 11.70 11.79
CA VAL A 632 4.85 12.63 11.77
C VAL A 632 4.51 13.11 13.19
N ASN A 633 4.95 14.32 13.54
CA ASN A 633 4.44 15.02 14.72
C ASN A 633 3.13 15.73 14.34
N GLY A 634 2.01 15.00 14.36
CA GLY A 634 0.72 15.49 13.86
C GLY A 634 0.23 16.82 14.46
N GLY A 635 0.67 17.21 15.66
CA GLY A 635 0.40 18.54 16.22
C GLY A 635 1.15 19.65 15.50
N MET A 636 2.43 19.44 15.21
CA MET A 636 3.26 20.37 14.41
C MET A 636 2.78 20.45 12.96
N GLU A 637 2.34 19.33 12.38
CA GLU A 637 1.86 19.30 10.98
C GLU A 637 0.50 19.98 10.82
N ALA A 638 -0.42 19.78 11.77
CA ALA A 638 -1.68 20.52 11.79
C ALA A 638 -1.45 22.04 11.95
N PHE A 639 -0.45 22.45 12.74
CA PHE A 639 -0.07 23.85 12.88
C PHE A 639 0.55 24.43 11.60
N GLU A 640 1.49 23.71 10.96
CA GLU A 640 2.09 24.11 9.68
C GLU A 640 1.02 24.24 8.57
N ALA A 641 0.11 23.27 8.47
CA ALA A 641 -0.97 23.29 7.50
C ALA A 641 -1.97 24.43 7.74
N LEU A 642 -2.36 24.68 9.00
CA LEU A 642 -3.23 25.79 9.38
C LEU A 642 -2.57 27.13 9.03
N HIS A 643 -1.29 27.32 9.36
CA HIS A 643 -0.57 28.56 9.10
C HIS A 643 -0.42 28.85 7.59
N LEU A 644 -0.08 27.83 6.79
CA LEU A 644 -0.07 27.94 5.32
C LEU A 644 -1.46 28.28 4.76
N ALA A 645 -2.54 27.67 5.28
CA ALA A 645 -3.90 28.00 4.88
C ALA A 645 -4.25 29.46 5.21
N THR A 646 -3.91 29.94 6.41
CA THR A 646 -4.13 31.34 6.82
C THR A 646 -3.39 32.33 5.91
N ILE A 647 -2.12 32.09 5.58
CA ILE A 647 -1.36 33.00 4.69
C ILE A 647 -1.95 32.99 3.27
N ASN A 648 -2.32 31.81 2.73
CA ASN A 648 -2.95 31.70 1.41
C ASN A 648 -4.29 32.48 1.35
N VAL A 649 -5.14 32.35 2.37
CA VAL A 649 -6.41 33.08 2.44
C VAL A 649 -6.20 34.59 2.59
N LEU A 650 -5.37 35.04 3.54
CA LEU A 650 -5.16 36.47 3.79
C LEU A 650 -4.54 37.18 2.58
N SER A 651 -3.54 36.58 1.94
CA SER A 651 -2.89 37.15 0.75
C SER A 651 -3.84 37.20 -0.45
N PHE A 652 -4.67 36.16 -0.65
CA PHE A 652 -5.75 36.20 -1.64
C PHE A 652 -6.78 37.29 -1.33
N SER A 653 -7.23 37.43 -0.08
CA SER A 653 -8.19 38.47 0.33
C SER A 653 -7.62 39.88 0.11
N MET A 654 -6.33 40.11 0.41
CA MET A 654 -5.64 41.38 0.11
C MET A 654 -5.60 41.67 -1.39
N MET A 655 -5.19 40.67 -2.19
CA MET A 655 -5.14 40.80 -3.65
C MET A 655 -6.53 41.07 -4.24
N ALA A 656 -7.55 40.31 -3.85
CA ALA A 656 -8.93 40.46 -4.33
C ALA A 656 -9.51 41.84 -3.94
N SER A 657 -9.36 42.24 -2.68
CA SER A 657 -9.84 43.55 -2.19
C SER A 657 -9.12 44.71 -2.90
N GLY A 658 -7.80 44.63 -3.05
CA GLY A 658 -7.02 45.61 -3.82
C GLY A 658 -7.43 45.67 -5.29
N GLY A 659 -7.73 44.53 -5.90
CA GLY A 659 -8.20 44.42 -7.28
C GLY A 659 -9.58 45.04 -7.49
N VAL A 660 -10.53 44.78 -6.59
CA VAL A 660 -11.87 45.41 -6.60
C VAL A 660 -11.75 46.93 -6.43
N LEU A 661 -10.98 47.40 -5.44
CA LEU A 661 -10.76 48.83 -5.22
C LEU A 661 -10.06 49.51 -6.41
N TRP A 662 -9.13 48.82 -7.07
CA TRP A 662 -8.46 49.33 -8.28
C TRP A 662 -9.42 49.37 -9.48
N ALA A 663 -10.19 48.32 -9.73
CA ALA A 663 -11.18 48.27 -10.81
C ALA A 663 -12.32 49.30 -10.64
N MET A 664 -12.70 49.60 -9.39
CA MET A 664 -13.67 50.65 -9.08
C MET A 664 -13.07 52.07 -9.06
N GLY A 665 -11.75 52.21 -9.26
CA GLY A 665 -11.05 53.51 -9.24
C GLY A 665 -10.92 54.16 -7.85
N VAL A 666 -11.19 53.41 -6.77
CA VAL A 666 -11.28 53.89 -5.38
C VAL A 666 -9.91 53.91 -4.72
N ASN A 667 -9.49 55.08 -4.21
CA ASN A 667 -8.17 55.29 -3.58
C ASN A 667 -8.28 55.78 -2.13
N SER A 668 -9.43 56.35 -1.75
CA SER A 668 -9.73 56.98 -0.46
C SER A 668 -11.13 56.62 0.06
N VAL A 669 -11.42 56.95 1.32
CA VAL A 669 -12.79 56.79 1.89
C VAL A 669 -13.76 57.77 1.22
N GLU A 670 -13.26 58.90 0.77
CA GLU A 670 -13.96 59.96 0.06
C GLU A 670 -14.40 59.47 -1.33
N ASP A 671 -13.56 58.68 -2.03
CA ASP A 671 -13.93 58.00 -3.28
C ASP A 671 -15.05 56.98 -3.05
N ILE A 672 -15.04 56.22 -1.94
CA ILE A 672 -16.14 55.30 -1.58
C ILE A 672 -17.43 56.11 -1.36
N ARG A 673 -17.35 57.18 -0.57
CA ARG A 673 -18.49 58.05 -0.24
C ARG A 673 -19.05 58.72 -1.50
N ALA A 674 -18.19 59.13 -2.42
CA ALA A 674 -18.55 59.68 -3.73
C ALA A 674 -19.12 58.62 -4.69
N TYR A 675 -18.56 57.41 -4.73
CA TYR A 675 -19.08 56.29 -5.53
C TYR A 675 -20.49 55.89 -5.07
N VAL A 676 -20.70 55.72 -3.76
CA VAL A 676 -22.02 55.44 -3.19
C VAL A 676 -22.99 56.58 -3.49
N LYS A 677 -22.58 57.85 -3.29
CA LYS A 677 -23.44 59.00 -3.61
C LYS A 677 -23.76 59.09 -5.11
N LYS A 678 -22.81 58.77 -6.00
CA LYS A 678 -23.03 58.71 -7.45
C LYS A 678 -23.95 57.56 -7.85
N ARG A 679 -23.86 56.40 -7.18
CA ARG A 679 -24.72 55.24 -7.42
C ARG A 679 -26.12 55.37 -6.80
N MET A 680 -26.28 56.22 -5.79
CA MET A 680 -27.59 56.67 -5.28
C MET A 680 -28.23 57.77 -6.14
N ALA A 681 -27.41 58.63 -6.77
CA ALA A 681 -27.89 59.73 -7.63
C ALA A 681 -28.16 59.30 -9.09
N ALA A 682 -27.40 58.34 -9.61
CA ALA A 682 -27.71 57.62 -10.84
C ALA A 682 -28.79 56.57 -10.55
N GLY A 683 -30.02 57.06 -10.33
CA GLY A 683 -31.19 56.25 -9.97
C GLY A 683 -31.71 55.40 -11.14
N ASP A 684 -30.90 54.44 -11.58
CA ASP A 684 -31.29 53.46 -12.60
C ASP A 684 -30.89 52.04 -12.18
N ARG A 685 -31.66 51.54 -11.22
CA ARG A 685 -31.91 50.11 -11.03
C ARG A 685 -33.35 49.98 -10.57
N GLU A 686 -34.22 49.41 -11.40
CA GLU A 686 -35.28 48.59 -10.83
C GLU A 686 -34.58 47.56 -9.93
N LEU A 687 -34.94 47.50 -8.63
CA LEU A 687 -34.49 46.39 -7.80
C LEU A 687 -34.93 45.11 -8.50
N SER A 688 -33.95 44.26 -8.85
CA SER A 688 -34.21 42.94 -9.41
C SER A 688 -35.18 42.21 -8.48
N GLN A 689 -36.05 41.36 -9.04
CA GLN A 689 -37.03 40.64 -8.24
C GLN A 689 -36.34 39.84 -7.10
N THR A 690 -35.15 39.31 -7.40
CA THR A 690 -34.21 38.69 -6.45
C THR A 690 -33.73 39.60 -5.32
N ASP A 691 -33.52 40.90 -5.57
CA ASP A 691 -33.04 41.84 -4.55
C ASP A 691 -34.15 42.07 -3.50
N LYS A 692 -35.41 42.20 -3.96
CA LYS A 692 -36.60 42.35 -3.10
C LYS A 692 -36.94 41.07 -2.33
N GLU A 693 -36.66 39.91 -2.93
CA GLU A 693 -36.82 38.60 -2.29
C GLU A 693 -35.78 38.40 -1.17
N MET A 694 -34.50 38.76 -1.40
CA MET A 694 -33.48 38.74 -0.35
C MET A 694 -33.77 39.74 0.78
N GLU A 695 -34.26 40.94 0.49
CA GLU A 695 -34.67 41.90 1.54
C GLU A 695 -35.78 41.32 2.43
N LYS A 696 -36.78 40.63 1.84
CA LYS A 696 -37.81 39.90 2.60
C LYS A 696 -37.26 38.74 3.43
N GLU A 697 -36.40 37.89 2.87
CA GLU A 697 -35.79 36.79 3.63
C GLU A 697 -34.99 37.29 4.84
N VAL A 698 -34.29 38.43 4.69
CA VAL A 698 -33.57 39.08 5.78
C VAL A 698 -34.53 39.67 6.82
N GLU A 699 -35.62 40.33 6.42
CA GLU A 699 -36.64 40.83 7.37
C GLU A 699 -37.33 39.69 8.14
N GLU A 700 -37.72 38.60 7.46
CA GLU A 700 -38.29 37.43 8.10
C GLU A 700 -37.30 36.75 9.06
N TRP A 701 -36.02 36.64 8.68
CA TRP A 701 -34.98 36.09 9.54
C TRP A 701 -34.74 36.96 10.79
N VAL A 702 -34.67 38.29 10.64
CA VAL A 702 -34.51 39.24 11.74
C VAL A 702 -35.71 39.20 12.69
N MET A 703 -36.94 39.20 12.16
CA MET A 703 -38.15 39.04 12.98
C MET A 703 -38.17 37.70 13.73
N LYS A 704 -37.78 36.60 13.06
CA LYS A 704 -37.82 35.23 13.61
C LYS A 704 -36.76 34.94 14.68
N TYR A 705 -35.55 35.49 14.54
CA TYR A 705 -34.43 35.19 15.44
C TYR A 705 -34.06 36.31 16.42
N LEU A 706 -34.41 37.57 16.13
CA LEU A 706 -34.10 38.71 16.99
C LEU A 706 -35.34 39.35 17.62
N GLY A 707 -36.55 39.07 17.12
CA GLY A 707 -37.80 39.66 17.65
C GLY A 707 -37.92 41.17 17.43
N LYS A 708 -37.17 41.71 16.46
CA LYS A 708 -37.12 43.14 16.12
C LYS A 708 -37.64 43.37 14.70
N ARG A 709 -38.26 44.51 14.45
CA ARG A 709 -38.64 44.97 13.11
C ARG A 709 -37.66 46.03 12.61
N ILE A 710 -37.37 46.04 11.31
CA ILE A 710 -36.68 47.17 10.66
C ILE A 710 -37.74 48.19 10.20
N GLU A 711 -37.64 49.43 10.67
CA GLU A 711 -38.45 50.56 10.16
C GLU A 711 -37.51 51.73 9.85
N ASN A 712 -37.59 52.29 8.64
CA ASN A 712 -36.76 53.41 8.16
C ASN A 712 -35.24 53.21 8.42
N GLY A 713 -34.75 51.99 8.19
CA GLY A 713 -33.34 51.63 8.38
C GLY A 713 -32.89 51.48 9.84
N LYS A 714 -33.81 51.39 10.80
CA LYS A 714 -33.50 51.15 12.23
C LYS A 714 -34.27 49.95 12.78
N LEU A 715 -33.59 49.17 13.62
CA LEU A 715 -34.19 48.08 14.39
C LEU A 715 -35.00 48.64 15.56
N LYS A 716 -36.25 48.20 15.70
CA LYS A 716 -37.13 48.45 16.85
C LYS A 716 -37.54 47.14 17.51
N ASP A 717 -37.60 47.14 18.84
CA ASP A 717 -38.20 46.04 19.60
C ASP A 717 -39.73 46.05 19.51
N LEU A 718 -40.36 44.87 19.49
CA LEU A 718 -41.82 44.72 19.35
C LEU A 718 -42.61 45.02 20.65
N SER A 719 -41.99 45.65 21.65
CA SER A 719 -42.50 45.74 23.02
C SER A 719 -42.52 47.16 23.62
N GLU A 720 -42.77 48.19 22.80
CA GLU A 720 -43.12 49.54 23.30
C GLU A 720 -44.58 49.90 22.96
N PRO A 721 -45.43 50.21 23.96
CA PRO A 721 -46.80 50.66 23.70
C PRO A 721 -46.81 52.11 23.19
N LYS A 722 -47.75 52.42 22.28
CA LYS A 722 -47.92 53.78 21.75
C LYS A 722 -48.34 54.75 22.87
N GLY A 723 -47.50 55.73 23.17
CA GLY A 723 -47.88 56.91 23.94
C GLY A 723 -48.96 57.74 23.22
N SER A 724 -49.82 58.38 23.99
CA SER A 724 -51.00 59.10 23.51
C SER A 724 -50.76 60.59 23.23
N THR A 725 -51.18 61.03 22.03
CA THR A 725 -51.75 62.37 21.76
C THR A 725 -52.86 62.20 20.74
#